data_AF-A0A6A3TNV8-F1
#
_entry.id   AF-A0A6A3TNV8-F1
#
_cell.length_a   1.000
_cell.length_b   1.000
_cell.length_c   1.000
_cell.angle_alpha   90.00
_cell.angle_beta   90.00
_cell.angle_gamma   90.00
#
_symmetry.space_group_name_H-M   'P 1'
#
loop_
_entity.id
_entity.type
_entity.pdbx_description
1 polymer ?
#
loop_
_entity_poly.entity_id
_entity_poly.type
_entity_poly.pdbx_seq_one_letter_code
_entity_poly.pdbx_strand_id
1 'polypeptide(L)'
;MNRVGILVVVCVVLACVHADCPNTCSDHGTCTTKGNGYLCSCYNGFTGGDCSRRTCPTGPAWNDLAIATDRAHQPVACSNRGTCDYTTGVCTCDVGFSGLACNRMSCPNDCGKHGECRSMKLNAQRKDKGLPPSVVYDSVWDSNMVHGCVCEDGYGGGDCSQRLCATGDDPLTGASTDSLFGFQKNEKQTVYCAATSGTLTLSYRGQTTVRIDALDNADAVSKKLNALYTLQKVNVLFSGTSTTMCTADGNMVTVEFTQNFGPLPLLVGDSSLLVHAGIGMTPKLTISKSEVGSKENEACSNRGRCDLTSGVCTCYVGYTTSDGMGNPGDRCDCGATDSTIIACPGDTACSGHGFCSGAPQFRCFCVAGWTSGDCSVRTCPEGIAWFDTPIADNRAHSTAVCSGIGVCDVVLGECACPLPFEGAACERLMCPPGGDTPCNGNGRCLTMAELALEARNYLGDPLSVTYGSTPNNPLTWDFNKIQGCICDAGFEGHDCARRSCPRGDDPRTTVQAREVQTITCVYTALATFTLSFRGQVSPLLSSNMLASDLQAALTSVSTIGNVQVSYSAGPTSGACTLSTQPANTISITFISALGDLPPLKVNPDRNTVLLPVFTINSDGISGSIRGTNENAECSNNGLCDYSTGTCQCFDGMASSNGLGGLGLRADCGFLVPEVDRLADVTEI
;
A
#
# COMPACT_ATOMS: atom_id res chain seq x y z
N MET A 1 70.25 28.73 -57.54
CA MET A 1 70.07 27.79 -56.41
C MET A 1 69.22 28.50 -55.37
N ASN A 2 67.97 28.05 -55.24
CA ASN A 2 66.90 28.68 -54.46
C ASN A 2 67.22 28.67 -52.96
N ARG A 3 67.15 29.83 -52.30
CA ARG A 3 66.97 29.90 -50.84
C ARG A 3 65.48 30.06 -50.57
N VAL A 4 64.85 28.96 -50.19
CA VAL A 4 63.47 28.91 -49.70
C VAL A 4 63.46 29.51 -48.30
N GLY A 5 62.79 30.66 -48.14
CA GLY A 5 62.51 31.22 -46.82
C GLY A 5 61.33 30.46 -46.20
N ILE A 6 61.59 29.75 -45.10
CA ILE A 6 60.55 29.09 -44.30
C ILE A 6 59.85 30.18 -43.49
N LEU A 7 58.60 30.45 -43.83
CA LEU A 7 57.71 31.30 -43.05
C LEU A 7 57.14 30.45 -41.91
N VAL A 8 57.61 30.67 -40.67
CA VAL A 8 57.05 30.02 -39.48
C VAL A 8 55.76 30.74 -39.12
N VAL A 9 54.62 30.13 -39.46
CA VAL A 9 53.31 30.56 -38.97
C VAL A 9 53.16 30.05 -37.54
N VAL A 10 53.30 30.97 -36.57
CA VAL A 10 52.93 30.69 -35.17
C VAL A 10 51.41 30.64 -35.12
N CYS A 11 50.86 29.43 -35.14
CA CYS A 11 49.45 29.19 -34.89
C CYS A 11 49.22 29.38 -33.39
N VAL A 12 48.77 30.57 -32.99
CA VAL A 12 48.23 30.80 -31.64
C VAL A 12 46.96 29.98 -31.55
N VAL A 13 47.04 28.79 -30.96
CA VAL A 13 45.88 28.06 -30.50
C VAL A 13 45.29 28.93 -29.39
N LEU A 14 44.30 29.77 -29.73
CA LEU A 14 43.39 30.28 -28.72
C LEU A 14 42.75 29.04 -28.10
N ALA A 15 43.22 28.65 -26.92
CA ALA A 15 42.42 27.81 -26.05
C ALA A 15 41.15 28.62 -25.77
N CYS A 16 40.08 28.30 -26.50
CA CYS A 16 38.74 28.66 -26.07
C CYS A 16 38.57 27.99 -24.72
N VAL A 17 38.73 28.76 -23.64
CA VAL A 17 38.30 28.35 -22.30
C VAL A 17 36.79 28.28 -22.42
N HIS A 18 36.28 27.11 -22.80
CA HIS A 18 34.86 26.84 -22.73
C HIS A 18 34.56 26.90 -21.23
N ALA A 19 33.66 27.79 -20.83
CA ALA A 19 33.13 27.74 -19.49
C ALA A 19 32.40 26.39 -19.38
N ASP A 20 33.10 25.44 -18.76
CA ASP A 20 32.69 24.04 -18.77
C ASP A 20 31.50 23.87 -17.83
N CYS A 21 30.50 23.14 -18.30
CA CYS A 21 29.43 22.67 -17.43
C CYS A 21 30.01 21.96 -16.20
N PRO A 22 29.29 21.97 -15.06
CA PRO A 22 29.70 21.22 -13.88
C PRO A 22 30.17 19.80 -14.22
N ASN A 23 31.43 19.50 -13.93
CA ASN A 23 32.10 18.22 -14.22
C ASN A 23 31.89 17.69 -15.65
N THR A 24 31.76 18.58 -16.64
CA THR A 24 31.44 18.20 -18.04
C THR A 24 30.19 17.30 -18.13
N CYS A 25 29.22 17.54 -17.26
CA CYS A 25 28.01 16.73 -17.11
C CYS A 25 28.30 15.24 -16.88
N SER A 26 29.45 14.92 -16.30
CA SER A 26 29.91 13.56 -15.98
C SER A 26 29.82 12.58 -17.15
N ASP A 27 29.94 13.06 -18.40
CA ASP A 27 29.69 12.30 -19.63
C ASP A 27 28.29 11.64 -19.71
N HIS A 28 27.35 12.12 -18.91
CA HIS A 28 26.00 11.60 -18.72
C HIS A 28 24.92 12.64 -18.99
N GLY A 29 25.29 13.73 -19.66
CA GLY A 29 24.37 14.75 -20.13
C GLY A 29 24.98 15.61 -21.22
N THR A 30 24.16 16.49 -21.78
CA THR A 30 24.61 17.53 -22.70
C THR A 30 24.73 18.85 -21.96
N CYS A 31 25.84 19.56 -22.21
CA CYS A 31 26.03 20.90 -21.71
C CYS A 31 25.16 21.88 -22.51
N THR A 32 24.26 22.59 -21.83
CA THR A 32 23.32 23.53 -22.44
C THR A 32 23.51 24.92 -21.86
N THR A 33 23.29 25.95 -22.66
CA THR A 33 23.30 27.33 -22.17
C THR A 33 21.96 27.67 -21.52
N LYS A 34 21.99 28.21 -20.30
CA LYS A 34 20.81 28.72 -19.60
C LYS A 34 21.19 30.08 -18.99
N GLY A 35 20.47 31.13 -19.39
CA GLY A 35 20.76 32.50 -18.96
C GLY A 35 22.16 32.97 -19.37
N ASN A 36 23.01 33.32 -18.40
CA ASN A 36 24.40 33.74 -18.60
C ASN A 36 25.41 32.62 -18.29
N GLY A 37 24.97 31.38 -18.07
CA GLY A 37 25.84 30.24 -17.76
C GLY A 37 25.48 28.95 -18.49
N TYR A 38 26.03 27.85 -17.97
CA TYR A 38 25.90 26.51 -18.53
C TYR A 38 25.31 25.56 -17.50
N LEU A 39 24.36 24.72 -17.92
CA LEU A 39 23.67 23.71 -17.11
C LEU A 39 23.67 22.37 -17.82
N CYS A 40 23.76 21.28 -17.06
CA CYS A 40 23.69 19.93 -17.58
C CYS A 40 22.24 19.47 -17.80
N SER A 41 21.95 19.04 -19.02
CA SER A 41 20.73 18.30 -19.35
C SER A 41 21.03 16.80 -19.35
N CYS A 42 20.62 16.09 -18.31
CA CYS A 42 20.98 14.69 -18.12
C CYS A 42 20.31 13.74 -19.11
N TYR A 43 21.05 12.69 -19.50
CA TYR A 43 20.51 11.57 -20.25
C TYR A 43 19.56 10.75 -19.39
N ASN A 44 18.70 9.97 -20.05
CA ASN A 44 17.75 9.10 -19.35
C ASN A 44 18.49 8.14 -18.40
N GLY A 45 17.98 8.02 -17.17
CA GLY A 45 18.62 7.23 -16.11
C GLY A 45 19.66 7.99 -15.29
N PHE A 46 19.92 9.27 -15.58
CA PHE A 46 20.81 10.13 -14.81
C PHE A 46 20.10 11.40 -14.31
N THR A 47 20.59 11.95 -13.20
CA THR A 47 20.03 13.11 -12.49
C THR A 47 21.14 13.82 -11.69
N GLY A 48 20.78 14.90 -10.98
CA GLY A 48 21.73 15.79 -10.30
C GLY A 48 22.24 16.93 -11.17
N GLY A 49 22.87 17.94 -10.56
CA GLY A 49 23.31 19.16 -11.27
C GLY A 49 24.42 18.95 -12.31
N ASP A 50 25.18 17.86 -12.19
CA ASP A 50 26.25 17.44 -13.10
C ASP A 50 26.00 16.05 -13.74
N CYS A 51 24.78 15.52 -13.62
CA CYS A 51 24.38 14.22 -14.13
C CYS A 51 25.17 13.00 -13.59
N SER A 52 25.88 13.16 -12.47
CA SER A 52 26.65 12.07 -11.84
C SER A 52 25.76 11.03 -11.12
N ARG A 53 24.51 11.37 -10.80
CA ARG A 53 23.59 10.50 -10.05
C ARG A 53 22.73 9.67 -10.99
N ARG A 54 22.46 8.43 -10.64
CA ARG A 54 21.52 7.53 -11.28
C ARG A 54 20.09 7.81 -10.81
N THR A 55 19.14 7.68 -11.72
CA THR A 55 17.71 7.69 -11.39
C THR A 55 17.28 6.31 -10.92
N CYS A 56 16.69 6.22 -9.72
CA CYS A 56 16.14 4.97 -9.22
C CYS A 56 14.77 4.64 -9.86
N PRO A 57 14.42 3.35 -9.96
CA PRO A 57 13.13 2.94 -10.48
C PRO A 57 12.00 3.43 -9.57
N THR A 58 10.88 3.77 -10.20
CA THR A 58 9.67 4.26 -9.54
C THR A 58 8.57 3.22 -9.62
N GLY A 59 7.79 3.09 -8.55
CA GLY A 59 6.55 2.30 -8.50
C GLY A 59 5.49 3.01 -7.68
N PRO A 60 4.23 2.52 -7.65
CA PRO A 60 3.21 3.07 -6.77
C PRO A 60 3.73 3.15 -5.33
N ALA A 61 3.58 4.30 -4.67
CA ALA A 61 3.99 4.45 -3.29
C ALA A 61 3.16 3.55 -2.38
N TRP A 62 3.78 2.89 -1.39
CA TRP A 62 3.02 2.25 -0.32
C TRP A 62 2.29 3.28 0.52
N ASN A 63 2.96 4.37 0.85
CA ASN A 63 2.39 5.55 1.48
C ASN A 63 2.85 6.81 0.76
N ASP A 64 1.99 7.82 0.72
CA ASP A 64 2.30 9.16 0.22
C ASP A 64 1.30 10.19 0.78
N LEU A 65 1.54 11.46 0.46
CA LEU A 65 0.57 12.51 0.69
C LEU A 65 -0.51 12.43 -0.39
N ALA A 66 -1.78 12.40 0.01
CA ALA A 66 -2.89 12.38 -0.94
C ALA A 66 -2.89 13.63 -1.83
N ILE A 67 -3.12 13.44 -3.13
CA ILE A 67 -3.15 14.54 -4.12
C ILE A 67 -4.58 15.00 -4.47
N ALA A 68 -5.58 14.26 -4.01
CA ALA A 68 -7.00 14.62 -3.96
C ALA A 68 -7.72 13.69 -2.97
N THR A 69 -8.99 13.96 -2.69
CA THR A 69 -9.84 13.06 -1.91
C THR A 69 -9.83 11.64 -2.48
N ASP A 70 -9.51 10.66 -1.63
CA ASP A 70 -9.40 9.24 -1.96
C ASP A 70 -8.42 8.94 -3.13
N ARG A 71 -7.42 9.82 -3.37
CA ARG A 71 -6.40 9.65 -4.42
C ARG A 71 -4.99 9.78 -3.87
N ALA A 72 -4.31 8.64 -3.77
CA ALA A 72 -2.97 8.45 -3.24
C ALA A 72 -2.13 7.53 -4.17
N HIS A 73 -1.06 6.92 -3.65
CA HIS A 73 -0.20 5.93 -4.32
C HIS A 73 0.46 6.43 -5.62
N GLN A 74 0.89 7.69 -5.65
CA GLN A 74 1.60 8.23 -6.80
C GLN A 74 2.93 7.47 -7.04
N PRO A 75 3.39 7.34 -8.29
CA PRO A 75 4.68 6.72 -8.56
C PRO A 75 5.82 7.51 -7.92
N VAL A 76 6.63 6.85 -7.11
CA VAL A 76 7.78 7.43 -6.41
C VAL A 76 8.97 6.49 -6.45
N ALA A 77 10.18 7.04 -6.30
CA ALA A 77 11.41 6.24 -6.26
C ALA A 77 11.34 5.23 -5.11
N CYS A 78 11.66 3.98 -5.40
CA CYS A 78 11.65 2.88 -4.43
C CYS A 78 10.31 2.73 -3.66
N SER A 79 9.19 3.18 -4.25
CA SER A 79 7.82 3.04 -3.70
C SER A 79 7.65 3.52 -2.24
N ASN A 80 8.51 4.42 -1.76
CA ASN A 80 8.58 4.84 -0.35
C ASN A 80 8.74 3.66 0.64
N ARG A 81 9.38 2.57 0.19
CA ARG A 81 9.75 1.39 1.00
C ARG A 81 11.15 0.88 0.65
N GLY A 82 12.07 1.80 0.46
CA GLY A 82 13.47 1.49 0.24
C GLY A 82 14.32 2.71 -0.02
N THR A 83 15.62 2.57 0.21
CA THR A 83 16.60 3.62 -0.02
C THR A 83 17.19 3.49 -1.43
N CYS A 84 17.16 4.59 -2.18
CA CYS A 84 17.82 4.68 -3.48
C CYS A 84 19.33 4.87 -3.32
N ASP A 85 20.13 3.96 -3.89
CA ASP A 85 21.55 4.22 -4.14
C ASP A 85 21.69 5.00 -5.45
N TYR A 86 21.97 6.29 -5.35
CA TYR A 86 22.14 7.18 -6.51
C TYR A 86 23.45 6.96 -7.28
N THR A 87 24.37 6.12 -6.82
CA THR A 87 25.56 5.74 -7.61
C THR A 87 25.23 4.60 -8.58
N THR A 88 24.38 3.66 -8.16
CA THR A 88 24.02 2.47 -8.95
C THR A 88 22.63 2.56 -9.60
N GLY A 89 21.73 3.37 -9.06
CA GLY A 89 20.32 3.46 -9.47
C GLY A 89 19.47 2.31 -8.94
N VAL A 90 19.95 1.59 -7.93
CA VAL A 90 19.29 0.40 -7.36
C VAL A 90 18.62 0.76 -6.03
N CYS A 91 17.39 0.30 -5.84
CA CYS A 91 16.68 0.42 -4.57
C CYS A 91 17.10 -0.73 -3.63
N THR A 92 17.52 -0.37 -2.42
CA THR A 92 17.62 -1.31 -1.30
C THR A 92 16.30 -1.28 -0.54
N CYS A 93 15.53 -2.36 -0.59
CA CYS A 93 14.19 -2.39 -0.02
C CYS A 93 14.19 -2.58 1.49
N ASP A 94 13.22 -1.94 2.14
CA ASP A 94 12.94 -2.14 3.56
C ASP A 94 12.51 -3.59 3.82
N VAL A 95 12.66 -4.06 5.05
CA VAL A 95 12.29 -5.44 5.44
C VAL A 95 10.82 -5.71 5.09
N GLY A 96 10.55 -6.88 4.52
CA GLY A 96 9.21 -7.27 4.08
C GLY A 96 8.79 -6.70 2.73
N PHE A 97 9.69 -6.02 2.00
CA PHE A 97 9.46 -5.55 0.64
C PHE A 97 10.49 -6.10 -0.35
N SER A 98 10.11 -6.13 -1.63
CA SER A 98 10.93 -6.63 -2.74
C SER A 98 10.50 -5.99 -4.08
N GLY A 99 11.15 -6.41 -5.15
CA GLY A 99 10.98 -5.84 -6.49
C GLY A 99 11.94 -4.68 -6.75
N LEU A 100 12.12 -4.32 -8.03
CA LEU A 100 13.12 -3.33 -8.44
C LEU A 100 12.90 -1.96 -7.80
N ALA A 101 11.64 -1.57 -7.60
CA ALA A 101 11.25 -0.33 -6.93
C ALA A 101 10.69 -0.58 -5.53
N CYS A 102 10.92 -1.73 -4.90
CA CYS A 102 10.35 -2.07 -3.58
C CYS A 102 8.82 -2.03 -3.53
N ASN A 103 8.19 -2.25 -4.69
CA ASN A 103 6.76 -2.15 -4.92
C ASN A 103 6.03 -3.49 -4.75
N ARG A 104 6.67 -4.48 -4.11
CA ARG A 104 6.08 -5.79 -3.82
C ARG A 104 6.25 -6.12 -2.35
N MET A 105 5.16 -6.49 -1.70
CA MET A 105 5.19 -7.10 -0.38
C MET A 105 5.85 -8.47 -0.52
N SER A 106 6.79 -8.77 0.35
CA SER A 106 7.43 -10.08 0.42
C SER A 106 6.56 -11.03 1.24
N CYS A 107 6.44 -12.27 0.79
CA CYS A 107 5.71 -13.27 1.55
C CYS A 107 6.49 -13.69 2.81
N PRO A 108 5.86 -13.72 3.99
CA PRO A 108 6.52 -14.14 5.23
C PRO A 108 7.10 -15.55 5.10
N ASN A 109 8.30 -15.75 5.63
CA ASN A 109 8.97 -17.05 5.74
C ASN A 109 9.02 -17.87 4.43
N ASP A 110 9.01 -17.21 3.27
CA ASP A 110 8.92 -17.88 1.96
C ASP A 110 7.76 -18.90 1.89
N CYS A 111 6.62 -18.52 2.48
CA CYS A 111 5.45 -19.37 2.65
C CYS A 111 5.75 -20.73 3.27
N GLY A 112 6.70 -20.78 4.22
CA GLY A 112 7.09 -21.98 4.94
C GLY A 112 7.64 -23.08 4.03
N LYS A 113 7.89 -22.78 2.75
CA LYS A 113 8.14 -23.76 1.67
C LYS A 113 6.99 -24.76 1.45
N HIS A 114 5.80 -24.43 1.92
CA HIS A 114 4.56 -25.21 1.81
C HIS A 114 3.43 -24.37 1.23
N GLY A 115 3.79 -23.38 0.41
CA GLY A 115 2.85 -22.49 -0.23
C GLY A 115 3.50 -21.71 -1.37
N GLU A 116 2.66 -21.09 -2.18
CA GLU A 116 3.08 -20.25 -3.28
C GLU A 116 2.84 -18.78 -2.94
N CYS A 117 3.89 -17.97 -3.04
CA CYS A 117 3.79 -16.52 -2.89
C CYS A 117 3.14 -15.90 -4.14
N ARG A 118 1.95 -15.31 -3.99
CA ARG A 118 1.19 -14.74 -5.12
C ARG A 118 0.73 -13.33 -4.84
N SER A 119 0.66 -12.52 -5.90
CA SER A 119 -0.01 -11.22 -5.85
C SER A 119 -1.53 -11.39 -5.79
N MET A 120 -2.25 -10.38 -5.31
CA MET A 120 -3.72 -10.35 -5.34
C MET A 120 -4.27 -10.60 -6.74
N LYS A 121 -3.68 -9.98 -7.78
CA LYS A 121 -4.07 -10.19 -9.19
C LYS A 121 -3.96 -11.64 -9.63
N LEU A 122 -2.85 -12.30 -9.30
CA LEU A 122 -2.63 -13.70 -9.67
C LEU A 122 -3.50 -14.65 -8.82
N ASN A 123 -3.75 -14.29 -7.57
CA ASN A 123 -4.65 -15.03 -6.70
C ASN A 123 -6.11 -14.98 -7.19
N ALA A 124 -6.56 -13.84 -7.73
CA ALA A 124 -7.89 -13.70 -8.34
C ALA A 124 -8.12 -14.65 -9.54
N GLN A 125 -7.02 -15.01 -10.23
CA GLN A 125 -7.06 -15.98 -11.34
C GLN A 125 -7.08 -17.43 -10.87
N ARG A 126 -6.94 -17.70 -9.56
CA ARG A 126 -7.01 -19.04 -8.99
C ARG A 126 -8.45 -19.56 -9.10
N LYS A 127 -8.72 -20.32 -10.16
CA LYS A 127 -9.96 -21.08 -10.30
C LYS A 127 -9.79 -22.48 -9.73
N ASP A 128 -10.59 -22.80 -8.72
CA ASP A 128 -11.37 -24.03 -8.86
C ASP A 128 -12.44 -23.74 -9.91
N LYS A 129 -12.56 -24.57 -10.94
CA LYS A 129 -13.59 -24.38 -11.98
C LYS A 129 -14.99 -24.27 -11.35
N GLY A 130 -15.22 -24.89 -10.18
CA GLY A 130 -16.50 -24.99 -9.43
C GLY A 130 -16.96 -23.79 -8.60
N LEU A 131 -16.15 -22.73 -8.54
CA LEU A 131 -16.48 -21.48 -7.86
C LEU A 131 -17.11 -20.47 -8.84
N PRO A 132 -17.83 -19.43 -8.36
CA PRO A 132 -18.35 -18.33 -9.19
C PRO A 132 -17.29 -17.77 -10.16
N PRO A 133 -17.69 -17.05 -11.24
CA PRO A 133 -16.77 -16.63 -12.31
C PRO A 133 -15.50 -16.00 -11.74
N SER A 134 -14.37 -16.22 -12.43
CA SER A 134 -13.10 -15.56 -12.09
C SER A 134 -13.36 -14.09 -11.89
N VAL A 135 -13.11 -13.64 -10.68
CA VAL A 135 -13.11 -12.23 -10.36
C VAL A 135 -11.82 -11.63 -10.88
N VAL A 136 -11.90 -10.41 -11.39
CA VAL A 136 -10.74 -9.66 -11.86
C VAL A 136 -10.27 -8.75 -10.74
N TYR A 137 -8.97 -8.74 -10.46
CA TYR A 137 -8.35 -7.88 -9.46
C TYR A 137 -7.13 -7.17 -10.08
N ASP A 138 -7.38 -6.15 -10.88
CA ASP A 138 -6.34 -5.50 -11.70
C ASP A 138 -6.43 -3.97 -11.78
N SER A 139 -7.51 -3.38 -11.28
CA SER A 139 -7.76 -1.93 -11.35
C SER A 139 -7.51 -1.19 -10.03
N VAL A 140 -7.33 -1.93 -8.94
CA VAL A 140 -6.94 -1.42 -7.62
C VAL A 140 -5.42 -1.40 -7.49
N TRP A 141 -4.91 -0.42 -6.72
CA TRP A 141 -3.49 -0.09 -6.66
C TRP A 141 -2.62 -1.25 -6.16
N ASP A 142 -3.18 -2.07 -5.26
CA ASP A 142 -2.51 -3.14 -4.55
C ASP A 142 -2.43 -4.45 -5.35
N SER A 143 -3.13 -4.53 -6.49
CA SER A 143 -3.28 -5.73 -7.32
C SER A 143 -1.95 -6.46 -7.63
N ASN A 144 -0.87 -5.71 -7.85
CA ASN A 144 0.48 -6.26 -8.07
C ASN A 144 1.46 -5.89 -6.95
N MET A 145 1.01 -5.21 -5.90
CA MET A 145 1.84 -4.79 -4.78
C MET A 145 1.73 -5.79 -3.63
N VAL A 146 0.50 -6.08 -3.20
CA VAL A 146 0.24 -6.98 -2.08
C VAL A 146 0.37 -8.42 -2.54
N HIS A 147 1.20 -9.17 -1.81
CA HIS A 147 1.39 -10.60 -1.99
C HIS A 147 1.14 -11.32 -0.68
N GLY A 148 0.71 -12.57 -0.77
CA GLY A 148 0.57 -13.44 0.37
C GLY A 148 0.69 -14.89 -0.03
N CYS A 149 0.63 -15.75 0.98
CA CYS A 149 0.87 -17.17 0.84
C CYS A 149 -0.41 -17.93 0.53
N VAL A 150 -0.40 -18.67 -0.58
CA VAL A 150 -1.41 -19.67 -0.88
C VAL A 150 -0.87 -21.02 -0.44
N CYS A 151 -1.37 -21.54 0.68
CA CYS A 151 -0.86 -22.78 1.28
C CYS A 151 -1.26 -24.02 0.49
N GLU A 152 -0.37 -25.01 0.53
CA GLU A 152 -0.62 -26.38 0.10
C GLU A 152 -1.64 -27.08 1.02
N ASP A 153 -2.28 -28.13 0.51
CA ASP A 153 -3.25 -28.90 1.28
C ASP A 153 -2.61 -29.45 2.57
N GLY A 154 -3.27 -29.22 3.71
CA GLY A 154 -2.77 -29.61 5.03
C GLY A 154 -1.87 -28.57 5.71
N TYR A 155 -1.62 -27.42 5.08
CA TYR A 155 -0.90 -26.29 5.66
C TYR A 155 -1.77 -25.03 5.76
N GLY A 156 -1.46 -24.17 6.71
CA GLY A 156 -2.21 -22.95 7.00
C GLY A 156 -1.40 -21.94 7.83
N GLY A 157 -2.10 -20.91 8.31
CA GLY A 157 -1.46 -19.71 8.87
C GLY A 157 -1.04 -18.71 7.79
N GLY A 158 -0.70 -17.48 8.18
CA GLY A 158 -0.34 -16.42 7.23
C GLY A 158 0.93 -16.70 6.41
N ASP A 159 1.77 -17.63 6.86
CA ASP A 159 3.03 -18.03 6.21
C ASP A 159 3.08 -19.52 5.85
N CYS A 160 1.96 -20.25 5.93
CA CYS A 160 1.88 -21.69 5.67
C CYS A 160 2.78 -22.58 6.55
N SER A 161 3.25 -22.08 7.71
CA SER A 161 4.06 -22.88 8.64
C SER A 161 3.23 -23.80 9.54
N GLN A 162 1.93 -23.53 9.71
CA GLN A 162 1.06 -24.33 10.56
C GLN A 162 0.49 -25.51 9.78
N ARG A 163 0.29 -26.63 10.48
CA ARG A 163 -0.40 -27.81 9.96
C ARG A 163 -1.89 -27.71 10.28
N LEU A 164 -2.71 -28.01 9.28
CA LEU A 164 -4.14 -28.17 9.45
C LEU A 164 -4.43 -29.60 9.90
N CYS A 165 -5.23 -29.74 10.95
CA CYS A 165 -5.69 -31.05 11.39
C CYS A 165 -6.77 -31.60 10.49
N ALA A 166 -6.95 -32.93 10.54
CA ALA A 166 -8.07 -33.59 9.91
C ALA A 166 -9.38 -32.95 10.40
N THR A 167 -10.29 -32.73 9.45
CA THR A 167 -11.63 -32.21 9.73
C THR A 167 -12.66 -33.31 9.53
N GLY A 168 -13.76 -33.21 10.26
CA GLY A 168 -14.84 -34.20 10.19
C GLY A 168 -16.15 -33.70 10.80
N ASP A 169 -17.13 -34.59 10.74
CA ASP A 169 -18.47 -34.42 11.32
C ASP A 169 -18.40 -34.77 12.80
N ASP A 170 -19.18 -34.07 13.62
CA ASP A 170 -19.28 -34.36 15.04
C ASP A 170 -20.19 -35.60 15.23
N PRO A 171 -19.71 -36.70 15.85
CA PRO A 171 -20.46 -37.96 15.92
C PRO A 171 -21.74 -37.88 16.77
N LEU A 172 -21.92 -36.81 17.54
CA LEU A 172 -23.05 -36.66 18.46
C LEU A 172 -24.06 -35.60 18.01
N THR A 173 -23.86 -34.95 16.87
CA THR A 173 -24.80 -33.99 16.28
C THR A 173 -25.54 -34.61 15.10
N GLY A 174 -26.59 -33.94 14.63
CA GLY A 174 -27.14 -34.23 13.31
C GLY A 174 -28.14 -35.37 13.22
N ALA A 175 -28.46 -36.03 14.33
CA ALA A 175 -29.47 -37.09 14.37
C ALA A 175 -30.86 -36.57 13.97
N SER A 176 -31.74 -37.44 13.47
CA SER A 176 -33.11 -37.05 13.08
C SER A 176 -33.95 -36.48 14.22
N THR A 177 -33.55 -36.76 15.47
CA THR A 177 -34.16 -36.26 16.71
C THR A 177 -33.39 -35.09 17.33
N ASP A 178 -32.30 -34.62 16.70
CA ASP A 178 -31.47 -33.54 17.22
C ASP A 178 -32.17 -32.19 17.01
N SER A 179 -32.72 -31.64 18.09
CA SER A 179 -33.37 -30.33 18.09
C SER A 179 -32.38 -29.16 18.18
N LEU A 180 -31.10 -29.41 18.47
CA LEU A 180 -30.09 -28.38 18.69
C LEU A 180 -29.34 -28.05 17.41
N PHE A 181 -28.89 -29.07 16.66
CA PHE A 181 -28.15 -28.91 15.40
C PHE A 181 -29.00 -29.23 14.17
N GLY A 182 -30.19 -29.81 14.37
CA GLY A 182 -31.06 -30.25 13.29
C GLY A 182 -30.54 -31.52 12.61
N PHE A 183 -31.35 -32.07 11.72
CA PHE A 183 -30.96 -33.25 10.95
C PHE A 183 -29.90 -32.89 9.89
N GLN A 184 -28.76 -33.57 9.94
CA GLN A 184 -27.65 -33.32 9.04
C GLN A 184 -27.70 -34.16 7.77
N LYS A 185 -27.16 -33.59 6.70
CA LYS A 185 -27.21 -34.18 5.37
C LYS A 185 -25.91 -33.99 4.62
N ASN A 186 -25.61 -34.96 3.76
CA ASN A 186 -24.54 -34.87 2.78
C ASN A 186 -24.91 -33.86 1.68
N GLU A 187 -23.92 -33.19 1.10
CA GLU A 187 -24.13 -32.43 -0.13
C GLU A 187 -24.48 -33.42 -1.26
N LYS A 188 -25.52 -33.09 -2.04
CA LYS A 188 -25.84 -33.77 -3.29
C LYS A 188 -25.91 -32.77 -4.42
N GLN A 189 -25.23 -33.11 -5.50
CA GLN A 189 -25.26 -32.35 -6.74
C GLN A 189 -25.81 -33.20 -7.86
N THR A 190 -26.67 -32.60 -8.68
CA THR A 190 -27.24 -33.26 -9.85
C THR A 190 -26.49 -32.83 -11.10
N VAL A 191 -25.96 -33.81 -11.82
CA VAL A 191 -25.39 -33.66 -13.16
C VAL A 191 -26.41 -34.16 -14.16
N TYR A 192 -27.04 -33.24 -14.90
CA TYR A 192 -27.91 -33.58 -16.01
C TYR A 192 -27.09 -33.66 -17.31
N CYS A 193 -27.11 -34.82 -17.99
CA CYS A 193 -26.43 -35.01 -19.26
C CYS A 193 -27.36 -35.56 -20.35
N ALA A 194 -27.59 -34.78 -21.41
CA ALA A 194 -28.28 -35.19 -22.63
C ALA A 194 -27.30 -35.26 -23.80
N ALA A 195 -26.94 -36.48 -24.22
CA ALA A 195 -26.03 -36.78 -25.31
C ALA A 195 -26.18 -38.26 -25.73
N THR A 196 -25.78 -38.59 -26.94
CA THR A 196 -25.85 -39.97 -27.47
C THR A 196 -24.49 -40.67 -27.54
N SER A 197 -23.40 -39.91 -27.54
CA SER A 197 -22.02 -40.42 -27.65
C SER A 197 -21.00 -39.34 -27.28
N GLY A 198 -19.72 -39.70 -27.26
CA GLY A 198 -18.62 -38.77 -26.96
C GLY A 198 -18.22 -38.81 -25.49
N THR A 199 -17.48 -37.79 -25.05
CA THR A 199 -16.95 -37.76 -23.68
C THR A 199 -17.14 -36.41 -23.03
N LEU A 200 -17.23 -36.40 -21.71
CA LEU A 200 -17.17 -35.20 -20.88
C LEU A 200 -16.07 -35.33 -19.82
N THR A 201 -15.77 -34.24 -19.12
CA THR A 201 -14.98 -34.30 -17.87
C THR A 201 -15.71 -33.56 -16.77
N LEU A 202 -15.48 -33.96 -15.52
CA LEU A 202 -15.94 -33.25 -14.34
C LEU A 202 -14.71 -32.73 -13.57
N SER A 203 -14.79 -31.53 -13.02
CA SER A 203 -13.71 -30.91 -12.25
C SER A 203 -14.17 -30.51 -10.86
N TYR A 204 -13.29 -30.66 -9.87
CA TYR A 204 -13.49 -30.26 -8.48
C TYR A 204 -12.17 -29.81 -7.84
N ARG A 205 -12.15 -28.63 -7.21
CA ARG A 205 -10.98 -28.02 -6.56
C ARG A 205 -9.71 -28.03 -7.42
N GLY A 206 -9.89 -27.67 -8.70
CA GLY A 206 -8.78 -27.58 -9.67
C GLY A 206 -8.31 -28.92 -10.25
N GLN A 207 -8.81 -30.05 -9.76
CA GLN A 207 -8.59 -31.38 -10.34
C GLN A 207 -9.67 -31.70 -11.37
N THR A 208 -9.30 -32.38 -12.47
CA THR A 208 -10.22 -32.78 -13.54
C THR A 208 -10.17 -34.29 -13.71
N THR A 209 -11.32 -34.95 -13.81
CA THR A 209 -11.39 -36.40 -14.05
C THR A 209 -10.71 -36.76 -15.36
N VAL A 210 -10.26 -38.02 -15.46
CA VAL A 210 -10.11 -38.62 -16.79
C VAL A 210 -11.46 -38.55 -17.53
N ARG A 211 -11.44 -38.64 -18.86
CA ARG A 211 -12.65 -38.55 -19.68
C ARG A 211 -13.69 -39.57 -19.25
N ILE A 212 -14.91 -39.08 -19.01
CA ILE A 212 -16.11 -39.88 -18.73
C ILE A 212 -16.82 -40.06 -20.06
N ASP A 213 -17.04 -41.31 -20.46
CA ASP A 213 -17.77 -41.63 -21.68
C ASP A 213 -19.28 -41.41 -21.47
N ALA A 214 -19.98 -40.93 -22.49
CA ALA A 214 -21.43 -40.79 -22.44
C ALA A 214 -22.15 -42.11 -22.09
N LEU A 215 -21.52 -43.25 -22.37
CA LEU A 215 -22.02 -44.60 -22.12
C LEU A 215 -21.48 -45.23 -20.82
N ASP A 216 -20.65 -44.53 -20.05
CA ASP A 216 -20.16 -45.03 -18.76
C ASP A 216 -21.34 -45.33 -17.82
N ASN A 217 -21.27 -46.46 -17.12
CA ASN A 217 -22.22 -46.75 -16.04
C ASN A 217 -21.86 -46.01 -14.74
N ALA A 218 -22.76 -46.01 -13.76
CA ALA A 218 -22.58 -45.29 -12.51
C ALA A 218 -21.29 -45.66 -11.77
N ASP A 219 -20.90 -46.94 -11.78
CA ASP A 219 -19.64 -47.43 -11.19
C ASP A 219 -18.40 -46.83 -11.87
N ALA A 220 -18.39 -46.78 -13.21
CA ALA A 220 -17.29 -46.20 -13.96
C ALA A 220 -17.16 -44.70 -13.69
N VAL A 221 -18.29 -43.97 -13.64
CA VAL A 221 -18.32 -42.54 -13.30
C VAL A 221 -17.83 -42.32 -11.86
N SER A 222 -18.33 -43.12 -10.91
CA SER A 222 -17.93 -43.09 -9.50
C SER A 222 -16.43 -43.30 -9.33
N LYS A 223 -15.85 -44.30 -10.01
CA LYS A 223 -14.40 -44.55 -9.98
C LYS A 223 -13.59 -43.36 -10.52
N LYS A 224 -14.06 -42.72 -11.59
CA LYS A 224 -13.36 -41.57 -12.20
C LYS A 224 -13.40 -40.33 -11.30
N LEU A 225 -14.50 -40.10 -10.58
CA LEU A 225 -14.61 -39.02 -9.60
C LEU A 225 -13.81 -39.32 -8.33
N ASN A 226 -13.88 -40.53 -7.79
CA ASN A 226 -13.12 -40.94 -6.60
C ASN A 226 -11.61 -41.04 -6.83
N ALA A 227 -11.15 -40.89 -8.08
CA ALA A 227 -9.72 -40.78 -8.40
C ALA A 227 -9.17 -39.35 -8.24
N LEU A 228 -10.02 -38.34 -8.03
CA LEU A 228 -9.57 -36.98 -7.74
C LEU A 228 -9.12 -36.90 -6.28
N TYR A 229 -7.87 -36.54 -6.00
CA TYR A 229 -7.38 -36.45 -4.61
C TYR A 229 -8.07 -35.34 -3.79
N THR A 230 -8.69 -34.36 -4.45
CA THR A 230 -9.49 -33.32 -3.80
C THR A 230 -10.88 -33.79 -3.37
N LEU A 231 -11.30 -34.97 -3.84
CA LEU A 231 -12.49 -35.68 -3.39
C LEU A 231 -12.07 -36.85 -2.52
N GLN A 232 -12.56 -36.91 -1.28
CA GLN A 232 -12.30 -38.05 -0.42
C GLN A 232 -13.14 -39.25 -0.84
N LYS A 233 -14.46 -39.05 -0.99
CA LYS A 233 -15.36 -40.10 -1.47
C LYS A 233 -16.72 -39.55 -1.90
N VAL A 234 -17.18 -39.98 -3.07
CA VAL A 234 -18.52 -39.73 -3.59
C VAL A 234 -19.24 -41.02 -3.95
N ASN A 235 -20.56 -41.00 -3.81
CA ASN A 235 -21.45 -42.01 -4.36
C ASN A 235 -22.17 -41.44 -5.59
N VAL A 236 -22.33 -42.25 -6.63
CA VAL A 236 -22.96 -41.84 -7.88
C VAL A 236 -24.18 -42.71 -8.14
N LEU A 237 -25.33 -42.06 -8.32
CA LEU A 237 -26.61 -42.71 -8.53
C LEU A 237 -27.26 -42.16 -9.80
N PHE A 238 -27.66 -43.03 -10.71
CA PHE A 238 -28.43 -42.63 -11.90
C PHE A 238 -29.92 -42.66 -11.60
N SER A 239 -30.66 -41.70 -12.13
CA SER A 239 -32.11 -41.63 -11.95
C SER A 239 -32.85 -42.70 -12.76
N GLY A 240 -33.93 -43.24 -12.19
CA GLY A 240 -34.84 -44.14 -12.91
C GLY A 240 -34.18 -45.47 -13.33
N THR A 241 -34.31 -45.81 -14.62
CA THR A 241 -33.76 -47.05 -15.22
C THR A 241 -32.53 -46.81 -16.10
N SER A 242 -31.97 -45.59 -16.09
CA SER A 242 -30.81 -45.23 -16.91
C SER A 242 -29.57 -46.01 -16.48
N THR A 243 -28.84 -46.57 -17.44
CA THR A 243 -27.60 -47.35 -17.21
C THR A 243 -26.34 -46.65 -17.70
N THR A 244 -26.48 -45.49 -18.37
CA THR A 244 -25.39 -44.71 -18.98
C THR A 244 -25.37 -43.28 -18.46
N MET A 245 -24.19 -42.66 -18.42
CA MET A 245 -23.96 -41.29 -17.94
C MET A 245 -24.85 -40.27 -18.65
N CYS A 246 -25.03 -40.42 -19.96
CA CYS A 246 -25.88 -39.58 -20.79
C CYS A 246 -26.89 -40.44 -21.56
N THR A 247 -28.06 -39.87 -21.84
CA THR A 247 -29.06 -40.45 -22.74
C THR A 247 -29.54 -39.37 -23.72
N ALA A 248 -30.26 -39.75 -24.78
CA ALA A 248 -30.81 -38.78 -25.74
C ALA A 248 -31.78 -37.78 -25.07
N ASP A 249 -32.61 -38.26 -24.14
CA ASP A 249 -33.59 -37.42 -23.42
C ASP A 249 -32.98 -36.74 -22.17
N GLY A 250 -31.76 -37.14 -21.80
CA GLY A 250 -31.06 -36.70 -20.62
C GLY A 250 -31.16 -37.67 -19.44
N ASN A 251 -30.03 -37.92 -18.78
CA ASN A 251 -29.97 -38.63 -17.51
C ASN A 251 -29.70 -37.63 -16.38
N MET A 252 -30.37 -37.79 -15.24
CA MET A 252 -30.02 -37.11 -14.00
C MET A 252 -29.12 -38.01 -13.15
N VAL A 253 -27.87 -37.58 -13.00
CA VAL A 253 -26.87 -38.27 -12.20
C VAL A 253 -26.71 -37.53 -10.88
N THR A 254 -27.05 -38.18 -9.77
CA THR A 254 -26.84 -37.65 -8.43
C THR A 254 -25.45 -38.03 -7.97
N VAL A 255 -24.64 -37.02 -7.63
CA VAL A 255 -23.35 -37.18 -6.97
C VAL A 255 -23.51 -36.76 -5.51
N GLU A 256 -23.43 -37.73 -4.61
CA GLU A 256 -23.50 -37.51 -3.16
C GLU A 256 -22.08 -37.50 -2.58
N PHE A 257 -21.74 -36.44 -1.85
CA PHE A 257 -20.44 -36.29 -1.19
C PHE A 257 -20.52 -36.92 0.19
N THR A 258 -19.88 -38.07 0.35
CA THR A 258 -20.03 -38.91 1.55
C THR A 258 -18.91 -38.72 2.58
N GLN A 259 -17.88 -37.94 2.25
CA GLN A 259 -16.70 -37.72 3.11
C GLN A 259 -16.23 -36.27 3.13
N ASN A 260 -16.48 -35.51 2.06
CA ASN A 260 -16.36 -34.06 2.06
C ASN A 260 -17.65 -33.47 2.67
N PHE A 261 -17.56 -32.84 3.84
CA PHE A 261 -18.72 -32.32 4.57
C PHE A 261 -18.88 -30.80 4.44
N GLY A 262 -20.03 -30.31 4.89
CA GLY A 262 -20.43 -28.92 4.79
C GLY A 262 -20.95 -28.52 3.40
N PRO A 263 -21.17 -27.21 3.18
CA PRO A 263 -21.59 -26.68 1.89
C PRO A 263 -20.42 -26.69 0.90
N LEU A 264 -20.51 -27.48 -0.17
CA LEU A 264 -19.40 -27.67 -1.12
C LEU A 264 -19.55 -26.83 -2.41
N PRO A 265 -18.47 -26.46 -3.11
CA PRO A 265 -18.56 -25.86 -4.44
C PRO A 265 -19.15 -26.84 -5.47
N LEU A 266 -19.69 -26.32 -6.58
CA LEU A 266 -20.27 -27.15 -7.65
C LEU A 266 -19.20 -27.91 -8.43
N LEU A 267 -19.50 -29.12 -8.88
CA LEU A 267 -18.72 -29.78 -9.94
C LEU A 267 -18.83 -28.97 -11.23
N VAL A 268 -17.74 -28.96 -12.02
CA VAL A 268 -17.76 -28.34 -13.35
C VAL A 268 -17.58 -29.34 -14.45
N GLY A 269 -18.58 -29.36 -15.33
CA GLY A 269 -18.59 -30.15 -16.54
C GLY A 269 -17.99 -29.43 -17.73
N ASP A 270 -17.15 -30.15 -18.48
CA ASP A 270 -16.79 -29.79 -19.85
C ASP A 270 -17.49 -30.77 -20.81
N SER A 271 -18.42 -30.24 -21.60
CA SER A 271 -19.21 -30.98 -22.59
C SER A 271 -18.74 -30.81 -24.03
N SER A 272 -17.57 -30.18 -24.27
CA SER A 272 -17.09 -29.82 -25.62
C SER A 272 -16.92 -31.01 -26.57
N LEU A 273 -16.78 -32.23 -26.03
CA LEU A 273 -16.60 -33.47 -26.80
C LEU A 273 -17.81 -34.41 -26.74
N LEU A 274 -18.95 -33.94 -26.22
CA LEU A 274 -20.21 -34.68 -26.31
C LEU A 274 -20.80 -34.52 -27.71
N VAL A 275 -21.56 -35.52 -28.14
CA VAL A 275 -22.25 -35.54 -29.43
C VAL A 275 -23.68 -36.00 -29.24
N HIS A 276 -24.61 -35.34 -29.94
CA HIS A 276 -26.02 -35.68 -29.95
C HIS A 276 -26.47 -36.00 -31.37
N ALA A 277 -26.91 -37.25 -31.61
CA ALA A 277 -27.26 -37.74 -32.94
C ALA A 277 -28.64 -37.25 -33.47
N GLY A 278 -29.30 -36.34 -32.76
CA GLY A 278 -30.64 -35.84 -33.11
C GLY A 278 -30.52 -34.65 -34.05
N ILE A 279 -31.32 -34.61 -35.12
CA ILE A 279 -31.32 -33.50 -36.07
C ILE A 279 -31.74 -32.22 -35.35
N GLY A 280 -30.86 -31.21 -35.30
CA GLY A 280 -31.10 -29.94 -34.63
C GLY A 280 -30.94 -29.96 -33.10
N MET A 281 -30.52 -31.09 -32.52
CA MET A 281 -30.27 -31.23 -31.08
C MET A 281 -28.78 -31.01 -30.79
N THR A 282 -28.46 -30.30 -29.71
CA THR A 282 -27.09 -30.16 -29.20
C THR A 282 -26.94 -30.89 -27.87
N PRO A 283 -25.75 -31.41 -27.55
CA PRO A 283 -25.50 -31.97 -26.23
C PRO A 283 -25.73 -30.94 -25.13
N LYS A 284 -26.31 -31.37 -24.01
CA LYS A 284 -26.55 -30.51 -22.85
C LYS A 284 -25.96 -31.14 -21.60
N LEU A 285 -25.16 -30.36 -20.89
CA LEU A 285 -24.59 -30.72 -19.58
C LEU A 285 -24.85 -29.58 -18.61
N THR A 286 -25.57 -29.84 -17.52
CA THR A 286 -25.83 -28.84 -16.47
C THR A 286 -25.65 -29.47 -15.11
N ILE A 287 -25.01 -28.72 -14.20
CA ILE A 287 -24.77 -29.15 -12.82
C ILE A 287 -25.48 -28.19 -11.88
N SER A 288 -26.20 -28.71 -10.89
CA SER A 288 -26.87 -27.92 -9.85
C SER A 288 -26.77 -28.59 -8.48
N LYS A 289 -26.93 -27.80 -7.41
CA LYS A 289 -27.06 -28.34 -6.05
C LYS A 289 -28.49 -28.84 -5.86
N SER A 290 -28.66 -30.13 -5.59
CA SER A 290 -29.97 -30.70 -5.23
C SER A 290 -30.18 -30.74 -3.72
N GLU A 291 -29.11 -30.84 -2.94
CA GLU A 291 -29.12 -30.82 -1.48
C GLU A 291 -27.83 -30.17 -0.97
N VAL A 292 -27.96 -29.10 -0.18
CA VAL A 292 -26.79 -28.43 0.42
C VAL A 292 -26.36 -29.22 1.65
N GLY A 293 -25.09 -29.58 1.73
CA GLY A 293 -24.52 -30.31 2.85
C GLY A 293 -24.59 -29.49 4.14
N SER A 294 -25.05 -30.12 5.22
CA SER A 294 -25.18 -29.49 6.55
C SER A 294 -24.37 -30.19 7.64
N LYS A 295 -23.72 -31.33 7.33
CA LYS A 295 -22.72 -31.94 8.22
C LYS A 295 -21.60 -30.98 8.56
N GLU A 296 -21.13 -31.02 9.78
CA GLU A 296 -19.98 -30.21 10.17
C GLU A 296 -18.71 -30.71 9.48
N ASN A 297 -17.74 -29.82 9.31
CA ASN A 297 -16.42 -30.16 8.80
C ASN A 297 -15.37 -29.43 9.62
N GLU A 298 -15.33 -29.74 10.91
CA GLU A 298 -14.58 -28.99 11.90
C GLU A 298 -13.30 -29.72 12.27
N ALA A 299 -12.27 -28.97 12.68
CA ALA A 299 -11.00 -29.55 13.10
C ALA A 299 -11.22 -30.56 14.23
N CYS A 300 -10.70 -31.77 14.04
CA CYS A 300 -10.85 -32.89 14.95
C CYS A 300 -12.31 -33.16 15.34
N SER A 301 -13.27 -32.96 14.42
CA SER A 301 -14.70 -33.21 14.63
C SER A 301 -15.28 -32.53 15.89
N ASN A 302 -14.66 -31.45 16.37
CA ASN A 302 -14.93 -30.86 17.69
C ASN A 302 -14.83 -31.85 18.88
N ARG A 303 -14.14 -32.98 18.71
CA ARG A 303 -13.99 -34.06 19.69
C ARG A 303 -12.53 -34.45 19.93
N GLY A 304 -11.61 -33.61 19.48
CA GLY A 304 -10.23 -33.65 19.87
C GLY A 304 -9.59 -32.27 19.85
N ARG A 305 -8.36 -32.21 20.35
CA ARG A 305 -7.49 -31.04 20.28
C ARG A 305 -6.53 -31.18 19.11
N CYS A 306 -6.49 -30.15 18.27
CA CYS A 306 -5.56 -30.06 17.15
C CYS A 306 -4.19 -29.53 17.61
N ASP A 307 -3.12 -30.27 17.29
CA ASP A 307 -1.76 -29.76 17.36
C ASP A 307 -1.37 -29.16 15.99
N LEU A 308 -1.29 -27.83 15.91
CA LEU A 308 -0.94 -27.10 14.69
C LEU A 308 0.52 -27.28 14.24
N THR A 309 1.37 -27.94 15.03
CA THR A 309 2.74 -28.25 14.62
C THR A 309 2.80 -29.56 13.84
N SER A 310 2.02 -30.56 14.25
CA SER A 310 2.02 -31.90 13.65
C SER A 310 0.82 -32.14 12.72
N GLY A 311 -0.28 -31.41 12.89
CA GLY A 311 -1.56 -31.65 12.23
C GLY A 311 -2.33 -32.84 12.82
N VAL A 312 -1.93 -33.32 14.01
CA VAL A 312 -2.52 -34.51 14.66
C VAL A 312 -3.62 -34.10 15.63
N CYS A 313 -4.74 -34.82 15.55
CA CYS A 313 -5.83 -34.70 16.53
C CYS A 313 -5.58 -35.61 17.72
N THR A 314 -5.56 -35.01 18.92
CA THR A 314 -5.62 -35.75 20.19
C THR A 314 -7.08 -35.85 20.62
N CYS A 315 -7.70 -37.01 20.46
CA CYS A 315 -9.11 -37.20 20.77
C CYS A 315 -9.38 -37.11 22.28
N TYR A 316 -10.51 -36.51 22.64
CA TYR A 316 -10.97 -36.51 24.04
C TYR A 316 -11.39 -37.92 24.46
N VAL A 317 -11.49 -38.14 25.76
CA VAL A 317 -11.87 -39.44 26.34
C VAL A 317 -13.21 -39.89 25.75
N GLY A 318 -13.23 -41.12 25.23
CA GLY A 318 -14.39 -41.77 24.64
C GLY A 318 -14.56 -41.55 23.12
N TYR A 319 -13.66 -40.79 22.51
CA TYR A 319 -13.65 -40.52 21.08
C TYR A 319 -12.43 -41.12 20.42
N THR A 320 -12.60 -41.54 19.17
CA THR A 320 -11.56 -42.11 18.33
C THR A 320 -11.71 -41.61 16.89
N THR A 321 -10.69 -41.85 16.08
CA THR A 321 -10.69 -41.57 14.65
C THR A 321 -11.83 -42.29 13.93
N SER A 322 -12.42 -41.63 12.92
CA SER A 322 -13.63 -42.11 12.25
C SER A 322 -13.44 -42.64 10.83
N ASP A 323 -14.47 -43.31 10.32
CA ASP A 323 -14.68 -43.62 8.91
C ASP A 323 -15.50 -42.53 8.17
N GLY A 324 -15.72 -41.37 8.81
CA GLY A 324 -16.60 -40.29 8.35
C GLY A 324 -18.10 -40.57 8.47
N MET A 325 -18.51 -41.74 8.96
CA MET A 325 -19.92 -42.11 9.14
C MET A 325 -20.27 -42.32 10.62
N GLY A 326 -19.42 -41.83 11.53
CA GLY A 326 -19.60 -41.94 12.98
C GLY A 326 -19.07 -43.25 13.58
N ASN A 327 -18.49 -44.14 12.77
CA ASN A 327 -17.87 -45.39 13.26
C ASN A 327 -16.34 -45.25 13.32
N PRO A 328 -15.65 -46.07 14.12
CA PRO A 328 -14.19 -46.09 14.15
C PRO A 328 -13.58 -46.34 12.76
N GLY A 329 -12.54 -45.59 12.41
CA GLY A 329 -11.81 -45.66 11.13
C GLY A 329 -10.50 -44.88 11.16
N ASP A 330 -9.89 -44.60 10.01
CA ASP A 330 -8.50 -44.07 9.95
C ASP A 330 -8.39 -42.59 9.54
N ARG A 331 -9.48 -41.80 9.62
CA ARG A 331 -9.48 -40.39 9.19
C ARG A 331 -8.68 -39.43 10.08
N CYS A 332 -8.29 -39.88 11.28
CA CYS A 332 -7.57 -39.11 12.29
C CYS A 332 -8.31 -37.85 12.77
N ASP A 333 -9.64 -37.86 12.74
CA ASP A 333 -10.50 -36.68 12.98
C ASP A 333 -11.26 -36.71 14.31
N CYS A 334 -11.14 -37.75 15.13
CA CYS A 334 -11.94 -37.91 16.36
C CYS A 334 -13.46 -37.96 16.13
N GLY A 335 -13.92 -38.28 14.91
CA GLY A 335 -15.32 -38.26 14.52
C GLY A 335 -16.11 -39.52 14.87
N ALA A 336 -15.65 -40.35 15.82
CA ALA A 336 -16.32 -41.58 16.23
C ALA A 336 -16.26 -41.78 17.74
N THR A 337 -17.21 -42.55 18.29
CA THR A 337 -17.23 -42.93 19.71
C THR A 337 -16.71 -44.36 19.89
N ASP A 338 -15.89 -44.60 20.91
CA ASP A 338 -15.42 -45.94 21.29
C ASP A 338 -15.99 -46.42 22.64
N SER A 339 -16.74 -45.55 23.32
CA SER A 339 -17.40 -45.80 24.59
C SER A 339 -18.62 -44.88 24.77
N THR A 340 -19.41 -45.11 25.82
CA THR A 340 -20.58 -44.29 26.12
C THR A 340 -20.16 -42.92 26.64
N ILE A 341 -20.59 -41.86 25.95
CA ILE A 341 -20.32 -40.48 26.35
C ILE A 341 -21.32 -40.06 27.43
N ILE A 342 -20.80 -39.53 28.54
CA ILE A 342 -21.59 -39.14 29.72
C ILE A 342 -21.34 -37.70 30.20
N ALA A 343 -20.35 -37.02 29.62
CA ALA A 343 -19.97 -35.66 30.02
C ALA A 343 -19.31 -34.92 28.84
N CYS A 344 -19.28 -33.59 28.94
CA CYS A 344 -18.48 -32.75 28.06
C CYS A 344 -16.98 -32.94 28.33
N PRO A 345 -16.11 -32.69 27.33
CA PRO A 345 -14.66 -32.86 27.48
C PRO A 345 -14.03 -31.89 28.50
N GLY A 346 -12.87 -32.28 29.02
CA GLY A 346 -12.07 -31.57 30.03
C GLY A 346 -12.24 -32.12 31.46
N ASP A 347 -11.20 -31.99 32.30
CA ASP A 347 -11.25 -32.36 33.73
C ASP A 347 -12.32 -31.55 34.49
N THR A 348 -12.40 -30.27 34.13
CA THR A 348 -13.58 -29.43 34.36
C THR A 348 -14.28 -29.31 33.02
N ALA A 349 -15.61 -29.52 32.99
CA ALA A 349 -16.38 -29.46 31.76
C ALA A 349 -16.09 -28.19 30.97
N CYS A 350 -15.77 -28.34 29.69
CA CYS A 350 -15.42 -27.26 28.77
C CYS A 350 -14.26 -26.39 29.28
N SER A 351 -13.31 -27.01 29.98
CA SER A 351 -12.14 -26.38 30.61
C SER A 351 -12.47 -25.19 31.52
N GLY A 352 -13.73 -25.07 31.98
CA GLY A 352 -14.21 -23.88 32.70
C GLY A 352 -14.38 -22.61 31.85
N HIS A 353 -14.22 -22.71 30.53
CA HIS A 353 -14.30 -21.60 29.57
C HIS A 353 -15.47 -21.74 28.60
N GLY A 354 -16.51 -22.48 28.99
CA GLY A 354 -17.68 -22.66 28.17
C GLY A 354 -18.87 -23.26 28.92
N PHE A 355 -19.98 -23.35 28.21
CA PHE A 355 -21.20 -24.01 28.64
C PHE A 355 -21.32 -25.39 27.99
N CYS A 356 -21.69 -26.41 28.78
CA CYS A 356 -21.90 -27.78 28.31
C CYS A 356 -23.38 -28.02 27.98
N SER A 357 -23.68 -28.48 26.75
CA SER A 357 -25.06 -28.73 26.28
C SER A 357 -25.79 -29.85 27.02
N GLY A 358 -25.05 -30.77 27.66
CA GLY A 358 -25.60 -32.02 28.19
C GLY A 358 -25.95 -33.04 27.09
N ALA A 359 -26.60 -34.13 27.50
CA ALA A 359 -26.99 -35.21 26.60
C ALA A 359 -28.06 -34.77 25.57
N PRO A 360 -28.06 -35.35 24.36
CA PRO A 360 -27.12 -36.37 23.87
C PRO A 360 -25.80 -35.82 23.29
N GLN A 361 -25.66 -34.52 23.06
CA GLN A 361 -24.57 -33.98 22.24
C GLN A 361 -23.25 -33.76 23.00
N PHE A 362 -23.33 -33.46 24.31
CA PHE A 362 -22.18 -33.15 25.17
C PHE A 362 -21.18 -32.17 24.53
N ARG A 363 -21.72 -31.13 23.88
CA ARG A 363 -20.93 -30.11 23.18
C ARG A 363 -20.61 -28.95 24.09
N CYS A 364 -19.38 -28.44 23.98
CA CYS A 364 -18.96 -27.20 24.61
C CYS A 364 -19.23 -25.99 23.72
N PHE A 365 -19.86 -24.97 24.31
CA PHE A 365 -20.03 -23.64 23.72
C PHE A 365 -19.09 -22.68 24.43
N CYS A 366 -18.01 -22.30 23.77
CA CYS A 366 -16.95 -21.51 24.37
C CYS A 366 -17.38 -20.06 24.58
N VAL A 367 -16.89 -19.44 25.66
CA VAL A 367 -16.99 -18.00 25.85
C VAL A 367 -16.03 -17.27 24.91
N ALA A 368 -16.27 -15.99 24.65
CA ALA A 368 -15.41 -15.18 23.79
C ALA A 368 -13.94 -15.23 24.24
N GLY A 369 -13.02 -15.38 23.28
CA GLY A 369 -11.59 -15.58 23.56
C GLY A 369 -11.13 -17.04 23.55
N TRP A 370 -12.06 -18.00 23.52
CA TRP A 370 -11.77 -19.44 23.57
C TRP A 370 -12.43 -20.20 22.42
N THR A 371 -11.76 -21.27 21.97
CA THR A 371 -12.14 -22.14 20.86
C THR A 371 -11.71 -23.59 21.14
N SER A 372 -11.81 -24.46 20.15
CA SER A 372 -11.67 -25.94 20.21
C SER A 372 -12.82 -26.65 20.94
N GLY A 373 -12.89 -27.97 20.76
CA GLY A 373 -14.01 -28.78 21.28
C GLY A 373 -14.16 -28.82 22.80
N ASP A 374 -13.13 -28.45 23.57
CA ASP A 374 -13.15 -28.39 25.04
C ASP A 374 -12.92 -26.97 25.59
N CYS A 375 -12.92 -25.95 24.73
CA CYS A 375 -12.66 -24.56 25.09
C CYS A 375 -11.31 -24.30 25.79
N SER A 376 -10.30 -25.14 25.53
CA SER A 376 -8.95 -24.98 26.12
C SER A 376 -7.98 -24.16 25.26
N VAL A 377 -8.39 -23.79 24.05
CA VAL A 377 -7.55 -23.10 23.06
C VAL A 377 -7.99 -21.65 22.93
N ARG A 378 -7.05 -20.69 22.84
CA ARG A 378 -7.42 -19.28 22.69
C ARG A 378 -7.68 -18.91 21.24
N THR A 379 -8.62 -18.00 21.03
CA THR A 379 -8.83 -17.35 19.72
C THR A 379 -7.85 -16.20 19.56
N CYS A 380 -7.17 -16.12 18.40
CA CYS A 380 -6.39 -14.95 18.04
C CYS A 380 -7.28 -13.83 17.49
N PRO A 381 -6.86 -12.56 17.62
CA PRO A 381 -7.59 -11.44 17.09
C PRO A 381 -7.65 -11.47 15.55
N GLU A 382 -8.72 -10.91 15.01
CA GLU A 382 -8.94 -10.81 13.58
C GLU A 382 -8.89 -9.35 13.13
N GLY A 383 -8.42 -9.15 11.90
CA GLY A 383 -8.38 -7.84 11.26
C GLY A 383 -8.64 -7.98 9.77
N ILE A 384 -8.85 -6.86 9.10
CA ILE A 384 -8.93 -6.81 7.63
C ILE A 384 -7.68 -7.50 7.05
N ALA A 385 -7.85 -8.49 6.18
CA ALA A 385 -6.73 -9.25 5.64
C ALA A 385 -5.87 -8.39 4.71
N TRP A 386 -4.55 -8.60 4.76
CA TRP A 386 -3.65 -8.07 3.74
C TRP A 386 -3.86 -8.82 2.43
N PHE A 387 -3.88 -10.14 2.50
CA PHE A 387 -4.06 -11.02 1.36
C PHE A 387 -5.18 -12.03 1.63
N ASP A 388 -6.16 -12.09 0.74
CA ASP A 388 -7.23 -13.08 0.73
C ASP A 388 -7.67 -13.38 -0.71
N THR A 389 -8.55 -14.38 -0.86
CA THR A 389 -9.19 -14.63 -2.15
C THR A 389 -10.26 -13.55 -2.40
N PRO A 390 -10.18 -12.79 -3.51
CA PRO A 390 -11.17 -11.76 -3.78
C PRO A 390 -12.58 -12.35 -3.91
N ILE A 391 -13.55 -11.63 -3.35
CA ILE A 391 -14.95 -12.07 -3.22
C ILE A 391 -15.85 -11.50 -4.33
N ALA A 392 -15.38 -10.48 -5.04
CA ALA A 392 -15.95 -9.95 -6.28
C ALA A 392 -14.86 -9.20 -7.08
N ASP A 393 -15.19 -8.72 -8.27
CA ASP A 393 -14.26 -7.92 -9.08
C ASP A 393 -13.73 -6.74 -8.27
N ASN A 394 -12.40 -6.68 -8.14
CA ASN A 394 -11.65 -5.67 -7.41
C ASN A 394 -12.12 -5.47 -5.96
N ARG A 395 -12.69 -6.52 -5.35
CA ARG A 395 -13.15 -6.52 -3.95
C ARG A 395 -12.55 -7.70 -3.20
N ALA A 396 -11.73 -7.38 -2.21
CA ALA A 396 -11.02 -8.32 -1.36
C ALA A 396 -10.92 -7.76 0.08
N HIS A 397 -9.95 -8.23 0.86
CA HIS A 397 -9.65 -7.79 2.22
C HIS A 397 -10.77 -8.09 3.22
N SER A 398 -11.29 -9.32 3.17
CA SER A 398 -12.18 -9.85 4.20
C SER A 398 -11.46 -9.93 5.55
N THR A 399 -12.21 -9.97 6.65
CA THR A 399 -11.62 -10.18 7.97
C THR A 399 -10.96 -11.56 8.05
N ALA A 400 -9.78 -11.64 8.63
CA ALA A 400 -9.05 -12.89 8.86
C ALA A 400 -8.28 -12.85 10.19
N VAL A 401 -8.11 -14.02 10.80
CA VAL A 401 -7.21 -14.22 11.94
C VAL A 401 -5.82 -13.70 11.59
N CYS A 402 -5.25 -12.87 12.46
CA CYS A 402 -3.94 -12.25 12.26
C CYS A 402 -3.79 -11.55 10.89
N SER A 403 -4.88 -10.95 10.39
CA SER A 403 -4.96 -10.25 9.10
C SER A 403 -4.43 -11.08 7.92
N GLY A 404 -4.48 -12.42 8.02
CA GLY A 404 -4.00 -13.33 6.99
C GLY A 404 -2.49 -13.28 6.73
N ILE A 405 -1.71 -12.60 7.58
CA ILE A 405 -0.25 -12.43 7.40
C ILE A 405 0.53 -12.97 8.61
N GLY A 406 -0.04 -12.86 9.81
CA GLY A 406 0.57 -13.37 11.04
C GLY A 406 0.27 -14.84 11.29
N VAL A 407 1.01 -15.41 12.23
CA VAL A 407 0.80 -16.77 12.75
C VAL A 407 0.15 -16.68 14.12
N CYS A 408 -0.96 -17.39 14.32
CA CYS A 408 -1.66 -17.37 15.60
C CYS A 408 -0.95 -18.27 16.62
N ASP A 409 -0.48 -17.69 17.73
CA ASP A 409 -0.12 -18.45 18.92
C ASP A 409 -1.39 -18.75 19.72
N VAL A 410 -1.87 -19.98 19.60
CA VAL A 410 -3.12 -20.42 20.23
C VAL A 410 -3.02 -20.66 21.74
N VAL A 411 -1.80 -20.66 22.30
CA VAL A 411 -1.56 -20.75 23.74
C VAL A 411 -1.71 -19.39 24.40
N LEU A 412 -1.21 -18.34 23.74
CA LEU A 412 -1.31 -16.95 24.20
C LEU A 412 -2.59 -16.25 23.72
N GLY A 413 -3.15 -16.67 22.57
CA GLY A 413 -4.24 -15.97 21.90
C GLY A 413 -3.77 -14.70 21.20
N GLU A 414 -2.50 -14.66 20.80
CA GLU A 414 -1.84 -13.49 20.23
C GLU A 414 -1.28 -13.82 18.84
N CYS A 415 -1.26 -12.82 17.96
CA CYS A 415 -0.70 -12.96 16.63
C CYS A 415 0.81 -12.65 16.65
N ALA A 416 1.61 -13.60 16.21
CA ALA A 416 3.01 -13.37 15.88
C ALA A 416 3.09 -12.67 14.52
N CYS A 417 3.36 -11.36 14.54
CA CYS A 417 3.42 -10.54 13.33
C CYS A 417 4.82 -10.59 12.70
N PRO A 418 4.93 -10.97 11.42
CA PRO A 418 6.20 -10.82 10.70
C PRO A 418 6.51 -9.33 10.52
N LEU A 419 7.79 -8.95 10.54
CA LEU A 419 8.16 -7.57 10.21
C LEU A 419 7.80 -7.27 8.74
N PRO A 420 7.28 -6.06 8.44
CA PRO A 420 7.09 -4.90 9.32
C PRO A 420 5.62 -4.69 9.72
N PHE A 421 4.89 -5.78 9.99
CA PHE A 421 3.49 -5.73 10.40
C PHE A 421 3.37 -5.61 11.93
N GLU A 422 2.39 -4.83 12.38
CA GLU A 422 2.08 -4.59 13.79
C GLU A 422 0.57 -4.52 14.04
N GLY A 423 0.20 -4.31 15.30
CA GLY A 423 -1.17 -4.38 15.77
C GLY A 423 -1.49 -5.75 16.36
N ALA A 424 -2.58 -5.85 17.09
CA ALA A 424 -2.94 -7.09 17.79
C ALA A 424 -3.19 -8.24 16.82
N ALA A 425 -3.73 -7.94 15.63
CA ALA A 425 -3.99 -8.87 14.55
C ALA A 425 -3.02 -8.70 13.38
N CYS A 426 -1.87 -8.04 13.55
CA CYS A 426 -0.95 -7.72 12.44
C CYS A 426 -1.61 -6.87 11.33
N GLU A 427 -2.60 -6.07 11.71
CA GLU A 427 -3.47 -5.35 10.79
C GLU A 427 -2.88 -4.02 10.31
N ARG A 428 -1.74 -3.59 10.84
CA ARG A 428 -1.08 -2.33 10.48
C ARG A 428 0.32 -2.59 9.94
N LEU A 429 0.72 -1.77 8.96
CA LEU A 429 2.05 -1.75 8.41
C LEU A 429 2.81 -0.60 9.09
N MET A 430 3.90 -0.93 9.76
CA MET A 430 4.73 0.04 10.47
C MET A 430 5.23 1.14 9.52
N CYS A 431 5.53 2.31 10.09
CA CYS A 431 6.26 3.33 9.38
C CYS A 431 7.68 2.87 9.02
N PRO A 432 8.23 3.31 7.88
CA PRO A 432 9.61 3.06 7.53
C PRO A 432 10.60 3.46 8.64
N PRO A 433 11.71 2.70 8.82
CA PRO A 433 12.11 1.53 8.01
C PRO A 433 11.42 0.21 8.43
N GLY A 434 10.42 0.26 9.32
CA GLY A 434 9.69 -0.93 9.79
C GLY A 434 10.33 -1.60 11.02
N GLY A 435 10.76 -0.80 12.00
CA GLY A 435 11.35 -1.27 13.26
C GLY A 435 11.04 -0.34 14.44
N ASP A 436 11.74 -0.55 15.57
CA ASP A 436 11.42 0.08 16.87
C ASP A 436 11.52 1.61 16.90
N THR A 437 12.23 2.20 15.94
CA THR A 437 12.39 3.66 15.81
C THR A 437 11.73 4.12 14.51
N PRO A 438 10.40 4.30 14.48
CA PRO A 438 9.70 4.75 13.29
C PRO A 438 10.24 6.11 12.84
N CYS A 439 10.32 6.30 11.52
CA CYS A 439 10.81 7.53 10.89
C CYS A 439 12.22 7.93 11.35
N ASN A 440 13.05 6.95 11.70
CA ASN A 440 14.40 7.14 12.26
C ASN A 440 14.46 8.14 13.43
N GLY A 441 13.33 8.37 14.11
CA GLY A 441 13.21 9.32 15.21
C GLY A 441 13.18 10.80 14.78
N ASN A 442 13.16 11.09 13.48
CA ASN A 442 13.14 12.46 12.92
C ASN A 442 11.82 12.74 12.17
N GLY A 443 10.72 12.22 12.68
CA GLY A 443 9.41 12.44 12.09
C GLY A 443 8.27 11.80 12.86
N ARG A 444 7.06 12.11 12.42
CA ARG A 444 5.81 11.56 12.93
C ARG A 444 5.34 10.41 12.04
N CYS A 445 4.98 9.30 12.68
CA CYS A 445 4.36 8.16 12.01
C CYS A 445 2.84 8.35 11.95
N LEU A 446 2.29 8.38 10.74
CA LEU A 446 0.88 8.69 10.47
C LEU A 446 0.25 7.66 9.54
N THR A 447 -1.03 7.36 9.72
CA THR A 447 -1.80 6.54 8.76
C THR A 447 -2.03 7.30 7.45
N MET A 448 -2.41 6.60 6.38
CA MET A 448 -2.78 7.25 5.11
C MET A 448 -3.90 8.29 5.26
N ALA A 449 -4.87 8.04 6.14
CA ALA A 449 -5.92 9.00 6.46
C ALA A 449 -5.37 10.27 7.13
N GLU A 450 -4.41 10.13 8.04
CA GLU A 450 -3.76 11.25 8.71
C GLU A 450 -2.78 11.98 7.78
N LEU A 451 -2.06 11.27 6.92
CA LEU A 451 -1.19 11.84 5.87
C LEU A 451 -1.99 12.71 4.89
N ALA A 452 -3.23 12.33 4.57
CA ALA A 452 -4.10 13.16 3.74
C ALA A 452 -4.39 14.54 4.37
N LEU A 453 -4.47 14.64 5.70
CA LEU A 453 -4.63 15.91 6.40
C LEU A 453 -3.36 16.79 6.34
N GLU A 454 -2.20 16.15 6.16
CA GLU A 454 -0.92 16.83 5.98
C GLU A 454 -0.63 17.19 4.51
N ALA A 455 -1.50 16.81 3.57
CA ALA A 455 -1.31 17.10 2.16
C ALA A 455 -1.26 18.60 1.86
N ARG A 456 -0.31 18.97 1.01
CA ARG A 456 -0.10 20.33 0.49
C ARG A 456 -0.04 20.28 -1.03
N ASN A 457 -0.43 21.37 -1.70
CA ASN A 457 -0.25 21.50 -3.14
C ASN A 457 1.22 21.82 -3.49
N TYR A 458 1.54 21.92 -4.78
CA TYR A 458 2.89 22.25 -5.24
C TYR A 458 3.39 23.64 -4.76
N LEU A 459 2.47 24.52 -4.36
CA LEU A 459 2.75 25.83 -3.78
C LEU A 459 2.90 25.78 -2.25
N GLY A 460 2.75 24.62 -1.61
CA GLY A 460 2.84 24.43 -0.16
C GLY A 460 1.56 24.76 0.62
N ASP A 461 0.46 25.07 -0.06
CA ASP A 461 -0.83 25.37 0.58
C ASP A 461 -1.57 24.07 0.97
N PRO A 462 -2.21 24.00 2.16
CA PRO A 462 -3.03 22.85 2.56
C PRO A 462 -4.15 22.52 1.56
N LEU A 463 -4.26 21.24 1.18
CA LEU A 463 -5.22 20.77 0.18
C LEU A 463 -6.61 20.45 0.74
N SER A 464 -6.77 20.33 2.07
CA SER A 464 -8.04 19.95 2.72
C SER A 464 -8.70 18.71 2.08
N VAL A 465 -7.94 17.64 1.91
CA VAL A 465 -8.37 16.36 1.31
C VAL A 465 -8.47 15.27 2.38
N THR A 466 -9.22 14.22 2.09
CA THR A 466 -9.36 13.06 2.98
C THR A 466 -9.04 11.77 2.24
N TYR A 467 -8.66 10.72 2.97
CA TYR A 467 -8.43 9.40 2.42
C TYR A 467 -9.11 8.35 3.31
N GLY A 468 -10.02 7.56 2.73
CA GLY A 468 -10.77 6.53 3.48
C GLY A 468 -12.05 7.00 4.14
N SER A 469 -12.52 8.23 3.84
CA SER A 469 -13.80 8.75 4.37
C SER A 469 -15.02 8.03 3.79
N THR A 470 -14.87 7.42 2.60
CA THR A 470 -15.92 6.65 1.92
C THR A 470 -15.95 5.21 2.47
N PRO A 471 -16.99 4.78 3.20
CA PRO A 471 -17.03 3.44 3.77
C PRO A 471 -17.00 2.35 2.70
N ASN A 472 -16.23 1.28 2.95
CA ASN A 472 -16.11 0.11 2.07
C ASN A 472 -15.62 0.44 0.64
N ASN A 473 -14.88 1.54 0.46
CA ASN A 473 -14.26 1.84 -0.82
C ASN A 473 -13.03 0.94 -1.04
N PRO A 474 -13.03 0.05 -2.06
CA PRO A 474 -11.90 -0.84 -2.33
C PRO A 474 -10.62 -0.12 -2.76
N LEU A 475 -10.68 1.18 -3.10
CA LEU A 475 -9.49 1.97 -3.42
C LEU A 475 -8.77 2.51 -2.18
N THR A 476 -9.40 2.50 -1.02
CA THR A 476 -8.89 3.15 0.21
C THR A 476 -9.01 2.26 1.45
N TRP A 477 -9.06 0.93 1.27
CA TRP A 477 -9.13 -0.05 2.36
C TRP A 477 -7.94 0.06 3.33
N ASP A 478 -6.83 0.61 2.85
CA ASP A 478 -5.56 0.76 3.55
C ASP A 478 -5.48 2.03 4.42
N PHE A 479 -6.53 2.87 4.43
CA PHE A 479 -6.51 4.21 5.03
C PHE A 479 -5.97 4.27 6.47
N ASN A 480 -6.25 3.25 7.27
CA ASN A 480 -5.77 3.10 8.66
C ASN A 480 -4.84 1.91 8.86
N LYS A 481 -4.47 1.20 7.78
CA LYS A 481 -3.59 0.03 7.83
C LYS A 481 -2.17 0.40 7.42
N ILE A 482 -2.01 1.19 6.36
CA ILE A 482 -0.69 1.62 5.91
C ILE A 482 -0.29 2.93 6.60
N GLN A 483 0.96 2.99 7.04
CA GLN A 483 1.52 4.17 7.67
C GLN A 483 2.77 4.67 6.96
N GLY A 484 3.03 5.95 7.13
CA GLY A 484 4.17 6.65 6.55
C GLY A 484 4.67 7.77 7.43
N CYS A 485 5.83 8.31 7.06
CA CYS A 485 6.50 9.33 7.82
C CYS A 485 6.22 10.73 7.29
N ILE A 486 5.99 11.67 8.21
CA ILE A 486 6.15 13.11 7.97
C ILE A 486 7.37 13.56 8.74
N CYS A 487 8.38 14.00 8.00
CA CYS A 487 9.68 14.34 8.56
C CYS A 487 9.66 15.68 9.28
N ASP A 488 10.47 15.75 10.33
CA ASP A 488 10.76 16.99 11.04
C ASP A 488 11.55 17.95 10.15
N ALA A 489 11.51 19.24 10.47
CA ALA A 489 12.22 20.26 9.72
C ALA A 489 13.73 19.94 9.64
N GLY A 490 14.27 19.93 8.42
CA GLY A 490 15.67 19.58 8.15
C GLY A 490 15.90 18.10 7.85
N PHE A 491 14.86 17.27 7.85
CA PHE A 491 14.89 15.87 7.44
C PHE A 491 13.91 15.59 6.29
N GLU A 492 14.24 14.60 5.49
CA GLU A 492 13.49 14.16 4.31
C GLU A 492 13.74 12.69 3.99
N GLY A 493 13.14 12.21 2.90
CA GLY A 493 13.11 10.79 2.54
C GLY A 493 11.85 10.10 3.04
N HIS A 494 11.63 8.85 2.63
CA HIS A 494 10.43 8.10 2.99
C HIS A 494 10.41 7.68 4.47
N ASP A 495 11.59 7.60 5.08
CA ASP A 495 11.85 7.18 6.45
C ASP A 495 12.48 8.27 7.32
N CYS A 496 12.63 9.49 6.80
CA CYS A 496 13.25 10.63 7.48
C CYS A 496 14.69 10.41 7.95
N ALA A 497 15.43 9.48 7.33
CA ALA A 497 16.85 9.29 7.61
C ALA A 497 17.74 10.37 6.98
N ARG A 498 17.30 11.00 5.89
CA ARG A 498 18.11 11.95 5.11
C ARG A 498 17.96 13.36 5.68
N ARG A 499 19.05 14.11 5.70
CA ARG A 499 19.02 15.55 6.00
C ARG A 499 18.69 16.33 4.73
N SER A 500 17.79 17.29 4.83
CA SER A 500 17.48 18.21 3.74
C SER A 500 18.62 19.18 3.51
N CYS A 501 19.02 19.36 2.26
CA CYS A 501 19.98 20.40 1.89
C CYS A 501 19.32 21.76 1.67
N PRO A 502 20.08 22.85 1.85
CA PRO A 502 19.64 24.19 1.49
C PRO A 502 19.18 24.26 0.04
N ARG A 503 18.12 25.05 -0.17
CA ARG A 503 17.61 25.36 -1.49
C ARG A 503 17.78 26.85 -1.79
N GLY A 504 18.00 27.14 -3.06
CA GLY A 504 18.31 28.49 -3.50
C GLY A 504 18.04 28.71 -4.98
N ASP A 505 18.27 29.95 -5.35
CA ASP A 505 18.21 30.44 -6.72
C ASP A 505 19.47 30.05 -7.48
N ASP A 506 19.34 29.76 -8.77
CA ASP A 506 20.49 29.52 -9.62
C ASP A 506 21.02 30.88 -10.12
N PRO A 507 22.23 31.34 -9.73
CA PRO A 507 22.74 32.64 -10.18
C PRO A 507 23.02 32.70 -11.69
N ARG A 508 22.94 31.57 -12.42
CA ARG A 508 23.18 31.52 -13.87
C ARG A 508 21.94 31.82 -14.70
N THR A 509 20.76 31.84 -14.08
CA THR A 509 19.53 32.25 -14.75
C THR A 509 19.39 33.75 -14.77
N THR A 510 19.08 34.30 -15.94
CA THR A 510 18.98 35.76 -16.14
C THR A 510 17.53 36.21 -16.14
N VAL A 511 17.32 37.50 -15.85
CA VAL A 511 15.98 38.14 -15.85
C VAL A 511 15.03 37.49 -14.83
N GLN A 512 15.53 37.28 -13.62
CA GLN A 512 14.75 36.73 -12.51
C GLN A 512 14.23 37.83 -11.60
N ALA A 513 13.07 37.57 -11.00
CA ALA A 513 12.45 38.46 -10.04
C ALA A 513 11.99 37.68 -8.83
N ARG A 514 12.11 38.32 -7.66
CA ARG A 514 11.55 37.79 -6.41
C ARG A 514 10.06 38.00 -6.39
N GLU A 515 9.36 37.09 -5.73
CA GLU A 515 7.96 37.30 -5.42
C GLU A 515 7.81 38.59 -4.58
N VAL A 516 6.93 39.48 -5.03
CA VAL A 516 6.47 40.63 -4.27
C VAL A 516 4.96 40.55 -4.17
N GLN A 517 4.44 40.46 -2.95
CA GLN A 517 3.01 40.56 -2.70
C GLN A 517 2.69 41.92 -2.12
N THR A 518 1.61 42.55 -2.61
CA THR A 518 1.17 43.84 -2.11
C THR A 518 -0.10 43.71 -1.28
N ILE A 519 -0.13 44.38 -0.13
CA ILE A 519 -1.30 44.47 0.74
C ILE A 519 -1.74 45.93 0.81
N THR A 520 -3.02 46.16 0.62
CA THR A 520 -3.65 47.46 0.83
C THR A 520 -4.75 47.31 1.86
N CYS A 521 -4.67 48.06 2.97
CA CYS A 521 -5.65 47.99 4.02
C CYS A 521 -5.98 49.37 4.60
N VAL A 522 -7.24 49.52 5.02
CA VAL A 522 -7.79 50.76 5.55
C VAL A 522 -8.57 50.46 6.82
N TYR A 523 -8.44 51.31 7.84
CA TYR A 523 -9.09 51.14 9.13
C TYR A 523 -9.97 52.34 9.56
N THR A 524 -10.98 52.08 10.39
CA THR A 524 -11.85 53.11 11.02
C THR A 524 -11.47 53.35 12.49
N ALA A 525 -10.97 52.33 13.18
CA ALA A 525 -10.25 52.43 14.46
C ALA A 525 -9.12 51.39 14.51
N LEU A 526 -8.17 51.54 15.43
CA LEU A 526 -7.06 50.60 15.56
C LEU A 526 -7.59 49.17 15.75
N ALA A 527 -7.02 48.24 15.00
CA ALA A 527 -7.48 46.87 14.96
C ALA A 527 -6.32 45.91 14.72
N THR A 528 -6.52 44.66 15.13
CA THR A 528 -5.56 43.60 14.95
C THR A 528 -6.08 42.54 13.98
N PHE A 529 -5.15 41.79 13.39
CA PHE A 529 -5.43 40.69 12.48
C PHE A 529 -4.22 39.74 12.43
N THR A 530 -4.40 38.56 11.87
CA THR A 530 -3.29 37.68 11.51
C THR A 530 -3.28 37.38 10.01
N LEU A 531 -2.10 37.06 9.49
CA LEU A 531 -1.92 36.57 8.13
C LEU A 531 -1.51 35.10 8.21
N SER A 532 -1.91 34.31 7.21
CA SER A 532 -1.45 32.94 7.04
C SER A 532 -0.73 32.74 5.70
N PHE A 533 0.27 31.87 5.72
CA PHE A 533 1.04 31.44 4.56
C PHE A 533 1.37 29.95 4.69
N ARG A 534 0.97 29.15 3.69
CA ARG A 534 1.21 27.69 3.69
C ARG A 534 0.75 26.99 4.97
N GLY A 535 -0.39 27.43 5.51
CA GLY A 535 -1.02 26.87 6.72
C GLY A 535 -0.43 27.35 8.06
N GLN A 536 0.66 28.13 8.07
CA GLN A 536 1.19 28.75 9.28
C GLN A 536 0.63 30.16 9.46
N VAL A 537 0.40 30.56 10.72
CA VAL A 537 -0.22 31.83 11.09
C VAL A 537 0.81 32.76 11.72
N SER A 538 0.80 34.04 11.35
CA SER A 538 1.65 35.06 11.93
C SER A 538 1.31 35.32 13.41
N PRO A 539 2.23 35.92 14.18
CA PRO A 539 1.84 36.62 15.41
C PRO A 539 0.76 37.68 15.15
N LEU A 540 0.13 38.17 16.23
CA LEU A 540 -0.89 39.20 16.14
C LEU A 540 -0.31 40.49 15.53
N LEU A 541 -0.87 40.94 14.41
CA LEU A 541 -0.48 42.15 13.70
C LEU A 541 -1.43 43.29 14.05
N SER A 542 -0.96 44.54 14.00
CA SER A 542 -1.75 45.74 14.28
C SER A 542 -1.86 46.66 13.06
N SER A 543 -2.99 47.33 12.90
CA SER A 543 -3.23 48.29 11.81
C SER A 543 -2.27 49.49 11.83
N ASN A 544 -1.65 49.82 12.97
CA ASN A 544 -0.66 50.89 13.11
C ASN A 544 0.79 50.39 13.31
N MET A 545 1.04 49.10 13.07
CA MET A 545 2.36 48.49 13.15
C MET A 545 3.36 49.16 12.19
N LEU A 546 4.62 49.32 12.63
CA LEU A 546 5.71 49.84 11.80
C LEU A 546 6.20 48.77 10.82
N ALA A 547 6.82 49.20 9.71
CA ALA A 547 7.32 48.28 8.69
C ALA A 547 8.34 47.27 9.23
N SER A 548 9.23 47.70 10.15
CA SER A 548 10.21 46.82 10.80
C SER A 548 9.57 45.74 11.66
N ASP A 549 8.50 46.09 12.37
CA ASP A 549 7.80 45.17 13.27
C ASP A 549 7.00 44.15 12.46
N LEU A 550 6.39 44.59 11.34
CA LEU A 550 5.73 43.69 10.40
C LEU A 550 6.73 42.72 9.77
N GLN A 551 7.90 43.21 9.36
CA GLN A 551 8.98 42.38 8.83
C GLN A 551 9.41 41.30 9.84
N ALA A 552 9.64 41.70 11.10
CA ALA A 552 10.01 40.77 12.16
C ALA A 552 8.91 39.74 12.44
N ALA A 553 7.64 40.16 12.48
CA ALA A 553 6.49 39.29 12.69
C ALA A 553 6.35 38.25 11.56
N LEU A 554 6.48 38.66 10.29
CA LEU A 554 6.41 37.75 9.16
C LEU A 554 7.63 36.81 9.08
N THR A 555 8.82 37.31 9.43
CA THR A 555 10.05 36.50 9.44
C THR A 555 10.03 35.40 10.51
N SER A 556 9.24 35.57 11.57
CA SER A 556 9.03 34.54 12.60
C SER A 556 8.21 33.34 12.11
N VAL A 557 7.51 33.46 10.96
CA VAL A 557 6.76 32.37 10.35
C VAL A 557 7.70 31.53 9.50
N SER A 558 7.98 30.30 9.92
CA SER A 558 8.99 29.43 9.30
C SER A 558 8.77 29.16 7.81
N THR A 559 7.52 29.11 7.35
CA THR A 559 7.18 28.92 5.93
C THR A 559 7.42 30.16 5.07
N ILE A 560 7.49 31.35 5.66
CA ILE A 560 7.80 32.62 5.00
C ILE A 560 9.33 32.84 4.98
N GLY A 561 9.98 32.68 6.14
CA GLY A 561 11.39 33.00 6.33
C GLY A 561 11.69 34.49 6.14
N ASN A 562 12.91 34.84 5.72
CA ASN A 562 13.28 36.25 5.59
C ASN A 562 12.46 36.96 4.51
N VAL A 563 11.96 38.14 4.84
CA VAL A 563 11.25 39.06 3.93
C VAL A 563 11.79 40.48 4.07
N GLN A 564 11.58 41.30 3.04
CA GLN A 564 11.76 42.74 3.11
C GLN A 564 10.41 43.43 2.98
N VAL A 565 10.09 44.33 3.92
CA VAL A 565 8.80 45.05 3.94
C VAL A 565 9.03 46.54 3.69
N SER A 566 8.26 47.12 2.77
CA SER A 566 8.27 48.56 2.50
C SER A 566 6.86 49.13 2.40
N TYR A 567 6.65 50.34 2.93
CA TYR A 567 5.37 51.04 2.92
C TYR A 567 5.43 52.24 1.96
N SER A 568 4.42 52.41 1.12
CA SER A 568 4.33 53.56 0.20
C SER A 568 4.18 54.89 0.94
N ALA A 569 3.61 54.88 2.14
CA ALA A 569 3.50 56.05 3.03
C ALA A 569 4.74 56.28 3.92
N GLY A 570 5.79 55.46 3.79
CA GLY A 570 7.05 55.56 4.54
C GLY A 570 7.15 54.55 5.71
N PRO A 571 8.38 54.18 6.14
CA PRO A 571 8.62 53.04 7.04
C PRO A 571 8.10 53.24 8.48
N THR A 572 7.90 54.50 8.89
CA THR A 572 7.35 54.86 10.20
C THR A 572 5.84 55.10 10.17
N SER A 573 5.19 54.91 9.02
CA SER A 573 3.73 54.93 8.92
C SER A 573 3.13 53.63 9.45
N GLY A 574 1.84 53.63 9.78
CA GLY A 574 1.13 52.41 10.16
C GLY A 574 0.89 51.50 8.95
N ALA A 575 0.84 50.19 9.19
CA ALA A 575 0.55 49.18 8.18
C ALA A 575 -0.69 49.52 7.33
N CYS A 576 -1.81 49.85 7.98
CA CYS A 576 -3.03 50.33 7.35
C CYS A 576 -3.20 51.83 7.57
N THR A 577 -3.96 52.52 6.72
CA THR A 577 -4.27 53.94 6.90
C THR A 577 -5.71 54.17 7.34
N LEU A 578 -5.98 55.33 7.94
CA LEU A 578 -7.35 55.73 8.29
C LEU A 578 -8.20 55.86 7.02
N SER A 579 -9.50 55.56 7.11
CA SER A 579 -10.44 55.65 5.97
C SER A 579 -10.56 57.01 5.30
N THR A 580 -10.03 58.06 5.93
CA THR A 580 -9.97 59.42 5.42
C THR A 580 -8.66 59.76 4.72
N GLN A 581 -7.71 58.82 4.63
CA GLN A 581 -6.37 59.00 4.07
C GLN A 581 -6.16 58.13 2.82
N PRO A 582 -5.20 58.46 1.94
CA PRO A 582 -4.77 57.56 0.89
C PRO A 582 -4.36 56.20 1.46
N ALA A 583 -4.69 55.12 0.77
CA ALA A 583 -4.36 53.78 1.23
C ALA A 583 -2.83 53.57 1.21
N ASN A 584 -2.26 53.12 2.33
CA ASN A 584 -0.87 52.65 2.32
C ASN A 584 -0.79 51.32 1.58
N THR A 585 0.23 51.18 0.73
CA THR A 585 0.55 49.93 0.05
C THR A 585 1.76 49.32 0.74
N ILE A 586 1.53 48.17 1.35
CA ILE A 586 2.56 47.34 1.96
C ILE A 586 3.10 46.42 0.86
N SER A 587 4.37 46.55 0.51
CA SER A 587 5.04 45.61 -0.40
C SER A 587 5.91 44.65 0.41
N ILE A 588 5.67 43.35 0.26
CA ILE A 588 6.39 42.28 0.94
C ILE A 588 7.18 41.52 -0.13
N THR A 589 8.51 41.66 -0.10
CA THR A 589 9.42 40.93 -0.99
C THR A 589 9.92 39.68 -0.27
N PHE A 590 9.71 38.51 -0.86
CA PHE A 590 10.16 37.25 -0.28
C PHE A 590 11.63 37.00 -0.60
N ILE A 591 12.44 36.82 0.45
CA ILE A 591 13.89 36.57 0.32
C ILE A 591 14.20 35.09 0.44
N SER A 592 13.61 34.40 1.41
CA SER A 592 13.87 32.98 1.65
C SER A 592 12.98 32.04 0.86
N ALA A 593 11.68 32.34 0.77
CA ALA A 593 10.76 31.61 -0.10
C ALA A 593 10.95 32.09 -1.54
N LEU A 594 11.28 31.17 -2.46
CA LEU A 594 11.57 31.45 -3.86
C LEU A 594 10.51 30.81 -4.77
N GLY A 595 10.42 31.29 -6.01
CA GLY A 595 9.44 30.88 -7.01
C GLY A 595 8.16 31.74 -7.02
N ASP A 596 7.19 31.32 -7.83
CA ASP A 596 5.82 31.86 -7.84
C ASP A 596 5.10 31.37 -6.58
N LEU A 597 4.85 32.27 -5.63
CA LEU A 597 4.34 31.89 -4.30
C LEU A 597 2.82 32.07 -4.22
N PRO A 598 2.12 31.25 -3.41
CA PRO A 598 0.70 31.47 -3.18
C PRO A 598 0.48 32.80 -2.45
N PRO A 599 -0.67 33.47 -2.63
CA PRO A 599 -0.97 34.70 -1.90
C PRO A 599 -1.02 34.46 -0.39
N LEU A 600 -0.50 35.42 0.38
CA LEU A 600 -0.80 35.57 1.81
C LEU A 600 -2.32 35.63 1.99
N LYS A 601 -2.83 35.01 3.05
CA LYS A 601 -4.26 34.98 3.36
C LYS A 601 -4.51 35.75 4.64
N VAL A 602 -5.53 36.61 4.64
CA VAL A 602 -5.99 37.27 5.87
C VAL A 602 -6.94 36.34 6.61
N ASN A 603 -6.69 36.12 7.89
CA ASN A 603 -7.45 35.19 8.69
C ASN A 603 -8.81 35.77 9.15
N PRO A 604 -9.77 34.93 9.58
CA PRO A 604 -11.10 35.38 10.03
C PRO A 604 -11.11 36.19 11.33
N ASP A 605 -10.00 36.24 12.06
CA ASP A 605 -9.80 37.04 13.27
C ASP A 605 -9.70 38.55 12.98
N ARG A 606 -9.54 38.94 11.71
CA ARG A 606 -9.64 40.33 11.26
C ARG A 606 -11.00 40.91 11.64
N ASN A 607 -10.98 42.02 12.38
CA ASN A 607 -12.18 42.81 12.65
C ASN A 607 -12.66 43.52 11.37
N THR A 608 -13.65 42.95 10.68
CA THR A 608 -14.18 43.47 9.41
C THR A 608 -14.89 44.82 9.53
N VAL A 609 -15.31 45.22 10.73
CA VAL A 609 -15.92 46.54 10.99
C VAL A 609 -14.84 47.60 11.10
N LEU A 610 -13.74 47.28 11.80
CA LEU A 610 -12.64 48.21 12.03
C LEU A 610 -11.62 48.22 10.88
N LEU A 611 -11.50 47.14 10.12
CA LEU A 611 -10.68 46.98 8.92
C LEU A 611 -11.56 46.60 7.71
N PRO A 612 -12.41 47.53 7.21
CA PRO A 612 -13.38 47.22 6.17
C PRO A 612 -12.75 46.95 4.80
N VAL A 613 -11.53 47.42 4.55
CA VAL A 613 -10.81 47.19 3.29
C VAL A 613 -9.51 46.47 3.59
N PHE A 614 -9.33 45.31 2.94
CA PHE A 614 -8.10 44.54 2.98
C PHE A 614 -7.97 43.74 1.68
N THR A 615 -7.02 44.13 0.84
CA THR A 615 -6.77 43.52 -0.46
C THR A 615 -5.33 43.03 -0.51
N ILE A 616 -5.13 41.81 -1.01
CA ILE A 616 -3.80 41.20 -1.21
C ILE A 616 -3.67 40.89 -2.70
N ASN A 617 -2.62 41.37 -3.35
CA ASN A 617 -2.31 41.07 -4.75
C ASN A 617 -0.99 40.29 -4.84
N SER A 618 -0.99 39.22 -5.64
CA SER A 618 0.17 38.36 -5.94
C SER A 618 0.21 37.97 -7.43
N ASP A 619 -0.60 38.61 -8.26
CA ASP A 619 -0.84 38.20 -9.64
C ASP A 619 0.10 38.88 -10.65
N GLY A 620 1.02 39.72 -10.19
CA GLY A 620 1.89 40.56 -11.02
C GLY A 620 1.29 41.92 -11.38
N ILE A 621 0.11 42.26 -10.81
CA ILE A 621 -0.58 43.54 -11.02
C ILE A 621 -0.52 44.35 -9.71
N SER A 622 -0.83 45.66 -9.77
CA SER A 622 -0.95 46.51 -8.57
C SER A 622 0.33 46.56 -7.73
N GLY A 623 1.48 46.56 -8.40
CA GLY A 623 2.81 46.59 -7.78
C GLY A 623 3.28 45.25 -7.21
N SER A 624 2.48 44.17 -7.31
CA SER A 624 2.95 42.81 -7.04
C SER A 624 3.81 42.29 -8.20
N ILE A 625 4.66 41.30 -7.92
CA ILE A 625 5.55 40.65 -8.88
C ILE A 625 5.47 39.16 -8.64
N ARG A 626 5.22 38.37 -9.70
CA ARG A 626 5.32 36.92 -9.64
C ARG A 626 6.79 36.50 -9.63
N GLY A 627 7.18 35.73 -8.63
CA GLY A 627 8.53 35.24 -8.49
C GLY A 627 8.92 34.27 -9.60
N THR A 628 10.13 34.43 -10.12
CA THR A 628 10.73 33.55 -11.16
C THR A 628 12.07 32.97 -10.72
N ASN A 629 12.57 33.33 -9.54
CA ASN A 629 13.74 32.69 -8.93
C ASN A 629 13.47 31.20 -8.69
N GLU A 630 14.46 30.34 -8.98
CA GLU A 630 14.33 28.91 -8.67
C GLU A 630 14.39 28.65 -7.16
N ASN A 631 13.81 27.53 -6.74
CA ASN A 631 13.96 26.98 -5.40
C ASN A 631 14.61 25.60 -5.48
N ALA A 632 15.81 25.55 -6.04
CA ALA A 632 16.51 24.32 -6.38
C ALA A 632 17.40 23.83 -5.23
N GLU A 633 17.49 22.51 -5.05
CA GLU A 633 18.46 21.89 -4.14
C GLU A 633 19.88 22.30 -4.55
N CYS A 634 20.63 22.84 -3.59
CA CYS A 634 21.98 23.37 -3.83
C CYS A 634 22.05 24.33 -5.03
N SER A 635 20.97 25.09 -5.28
CA SER A 635 20.86 26.04 -6.39
C SER A 635 21.18 25.44 -7.77
N ASN A 636 21.02 24.13 -7.99
CA ASN A 636 21.50 23.37 -9.16
C ASN A 636 23.03 23.36 -9.37
N ASN A 637 23.78 23.89 -8.42
CA ASN A 637 25.19 24.25 -8.54
C ASN A 637 26.07 23.51 -7.53
N GLY A 638 25.55 22.42 -6.98
CA GLY A 638 26.27 21.47 -6.14
C GLY A 638 25.51 20.16 -5.98
N LEU A 639 26.11 19.23 -5.26
CA LEU A 639 25.49 17.96 -4.87
C LEU A 639 25.21 17.96 -3.37
N CYS A 640 23.98 17.57 -3.00
CA CYS A 640 23.61 17.45 -1.59
C CYS A 640 24.22 16.20 -0.95
N ASP A 641 25.00 16.35 0.10
CA ASP A 641 25.33 15.25 1.01
C ASP A 641 24.18 15.05 2.01
N TYR A 642 23.32 14.06 1.74
CA TYR A 642 22.15 13.78 2.57
C TYR A 642 22.48 13.23 3.97
N SER A 643 23.74 12.86 4.25
CA SER A 643 24.14 12.44 5.60
C SER A 643 24.39 13.64 6.52
N THR A 644 24.86 14.76 5.95
CA THR A 644 25.19 15.99 6.67
C THR A 644 24.19 17.12 6.42
N GLY A 645 23.42 17.06 5.34
CA GLY A 645 22.53 18.14 4.89
C GLY A 645 23.28 19.31 4.28
N THR A 646 24.49 19.09 3.77
CA THR A 646 25.36 20.14 3.24
C THR A 646 25.50 20.04 1.72
N CYS A 647 25.54 21.20 1.05
CA CYS A 647 25.77 21.26 -0.38
C CYS A 647 27.27 21.28 -0.70
N GLN A 648 27.73 20.32 -1.50
CA GLN A 648 29.07 20.31 -2.07
C GLN A 648 29.03 21.09 -3.39
N CYS A 649 29.48 22.34 -3.35
CA CYS A 649 29.42 23.23 -4.50
C CYS A 649 30.40 22.81 -5.60
N PHE A 650 29.96 22.95 -6.86
CA PHE A 650 30.83 22.77 -8.02
C PHE A 650 31.85 23.91 -8.11
N ASP A 651 32.88 23.71 -8.94
CA ASP A 651 33.93 24.71 -9.11
C ASP A 651 33.37 26.08 -9.54
N GLY A 652 33.93 27.15 -8.97
CA GLY A 652 33.47 28.52 -9.16
C GLY A 652 32.14 28.90 -8.49
N MET A 653 31.58 28.03 -7.66
CA MET A 653 30.33 28.27 -6.92
C MET A 653 30.59 28.37 -5.42
N ALA A 654 29.89 29.30 -4.76
CA ALA A 654 29.95 29.49 -3.31
C ALA A 654 28.57 29.74 -2.72
N SER A 655 28.53 29.82 -1.38
CA SER A 655 27.30 30.09 -0.63
C SER A 655 26.79 31.50 -0.88
N SER A 656 25.47 31.64 -1.03
CA SER A 656 24.84 32.94 -1.25
C SER A 656 24.32 33.57 0.05
N ASN A 657 24.03 34.86 -0.01
CA ASN A 657 23.21 35.57 0.98
C ASN A 657 21.71 35.54 0.62
N GLY A 658 21.33 34.83 -0.45
CA GLY A 658 19.96 34.80 -0.96
C GLY A 658 19.51 36.12 -1.61
N LEU A 659 20.43 37.03 -1.95
CA LEU A 659 20.18 38.31 -2.65
C LEU A 659 21.15 38.52 -3.82
N GLY A 660 21.77 37.43 -4.31
CA GLY A 660 22.76 37.47 -5.40
C GLY A 660 24.18 37.83 -4.97
N GLY A 661 24.44 38.00 -3.67
CA GLY A 661 25.78 38.21 -3.12
C GLY A 661 26.31 36.99 -2.36
N LEU A 662 27.61 37.03 -2.02
CA LEU A 662 28.25 36.04 -1.15
C LEU A 662 27.60 36.03 0.24
N GLY A 663 27.38 34.85 0.81
CA GLY A 663 26.80 34.71 2.15
C GLY A 663 26.97 33.32 2.75
N LEU A 664 26.18 33.01 3.77
CA LEU A 664 26.34 31.81 4.62
C LEU A 664 25.19 30.79 4.46
N ARG A 665 24.36 30.88 3.41
CA ARG A 665 23.22 29.96 3.24
C ARG A 665 23.62 28.51 2.92
N ALA A 666 24.88 28.24 2.57
CA ALA A 666 25.36 26.92 2.18
C ALA A 666 24.59 26.29 1.00
N ASP A 667 24.10 27.14 0.08
CA ASP A 667 23.19 26.76 -1.01
C ASP A 667 23.85 26.70 -2.39
N CYS A 668 25.15 27.03 -2.51
CA CYS A 668 25.85 27.15 -3.80
C CYS A 668 25.21 28.16 -4.77
N GLY A 669 24.47 29.14 -4.25
CA GLY A 669 23.74 30.13 -5.04
C GLY A 669 24.54 31.38 -5.44
N PHE A 670 25.86 31.39 -5.29
CA PHE A 670 26.70 32.53 -5.66
C PHE A 670 27.80 32.14 -6.66
N LEU A 671 27.88 32.85 -7.77
CA LEU A 671 28.92 32.67 -8.79
C LEU A 671 30.16 33.49 -8.41
N VAL A 672 31.27 32.82 -8.12
CA VAL A 672 32.53 33.48 -7.76
C VAL A 672 33.14 34.14 -9.01
N PRO A 673 33.48 35.45 -8.99
CA PRO A 673 34.11 36.12 -10.13
C PRO A 673 35.43 35.45 -10.54
N GLU A 674 35.71 35.36 -11.85
CA GLU A 674 36.93 34.69 -12.36
C GLU A 674 38.23 35.29 -11.82
N VAL A 675 38.26 36.59 -11.54
CA VAL A 675 39.42 37.30 -10.98
C VAL A 675 39.82 36.79 -9.59
N ASP A 676 38.85 36.30 -8.81
CA ASP A 676 39.08 35.79 -7.46
C ASP A 676 39.40 34.28 -7.45
N ARG A 677 39.14 33.56 -8.56
CA ARG A 677 39.50 32.13 -8.70
C ARG A 677 40.97 31.88 -9.02
N LEU A 678 41.66 32.90 -9.54
CA LEU A 678 43.09 32.83 -9.93
C LEU A 678 44.05 33.20 -8.78
N ALA A 679 43.53 33.66 -7.64
CA ALA A 679 44.35 34.03 -6.48
C ALA A 679 44.96 32.81 -5.74
N ASP A 680 44.50 31.59 -6.03
CA ASP A 680 44.91 30.35 -5.32
C ASP A 680 45.88 29.45 -6.11
N VAL A 681 46.50 29.96 -7.19
CA VAL A 681 47.45 29.17 -8.01
C VAL A 681 48.86 29.78 -8.09
N THR A 682 49.22 30.71 -7.20
CA THR A 682 50.56 31.33 -7.20
C THR A 682 51.33 31.32 -5.87
N GLU A 683 50.91 30.55 -4.87
CA GLU A 683 51.76 30.23 -3.70
C GLU A 683 51.70 28.73 -3.32
N ILE A 684 52.32 27.87 -4.14
CA ILE A 684 52.97 26.62 -3.71
C ILE A 684 54.34 26.52 -4.39
#